data_AF-A0A124IXD9-F1
#
_entry.id   AF-A0A124IXD9-F1
#
_cell.length_a   1.000
_cell.length_b   1.000
_cell.length_c   1.000
_cell.angle_alpha   90.00
_cell.angle_beta   90.00
_cell.angle_gamma   90.00
#
_symmetry.space_group_name_H-M   'P 1'
#
loop_
_entity.id
_entity.type
_entity.pdbx_description
1 polymer ?
#
loop_
_entity_poly.entity_id
_entity_poly.type
_entity_poly.pdbx_seq_one_letter_code
_entity_poly.pdbx_strand_id
1 'polypeptide(L)'
;MPFINSVMKVLLSATLVASSFVSIASTLVRAEGTNVGGTGPATGGVTSSTAAGQFQTTDGVAAILQIGFIPAGELSGDSKTGALQDDSKFNYEDTMFYMAPNKTADYLFRKEGSGFSVYDGGIKNLYGKNPLYPNSSSIHSKTNLSRKTLNYADKAVDSNNYFEAIIAQALVNINPSNANRTLTGTNGDKPVGTALKTLIEDYISNRIDNSDFDAQVIGALMFNDYLNLIKECGIMTDKSYNQYEQMMRDAFSKKELVLFFQTVVGISVKDGNSPLSRDYAFIPMHDATEWYLNIRKQARPNDATLKGLSANREAEAVAKGGASSADQGSLSPYKENGNLPFTFRTYARDYYSKTLKPVTSAVPLSDIISKNPFGGWGFQVWGYGEEYSKKPAIDALLNVTVVDKNGDPTGEHFTEPVRGWSEDNKRFLSELTQYSDKFITAGMTVEHDNKTYEILPDENAKFTLVDKKDLTDNLNKSELKVSSKGEDGVVSVPSKAGTATWFIELGYDTPEPLSLHKYLGGDSKTGGSSSVDNKYENSGKNIFSNAQLTLYVKVLEDSTEPVETEMEVPQWRLSQYWGNISPEVTNSSRFSLSLPIQSFTDPKLSPSGSQTFSLVDPDLSNVPWAISRAKLFNDTLNKNISPFSTLASFHESGDLLAVKDNGSVLNTRLASWVNNFKLFDGKIGSTSKGSVDNKTNVKKSTSFAYGVKSPASEYVYSETRYKSETTYDAKGKAIGSHLLPYSWSGTASQSTNSSDYEISVNFKHYIPKDTLSTKKFKPTSESENGLYWQTKQSEESISVYPEVLMGYDDASGNTSVAFTAGEKVRSIMPVSYNQAKFIDLDINPVVTGMSTATDSAAKALAARLNTNKDVIFKGSATTNSFDVKGDLEIKTFVLDIGSSAYKNSWTQAEYNTDAINDGYLAEYATKKQGTGKWQVSFDVDGKFIINGKDFGGQISKVTVEQKSTAVKEYALEVRGGRLIGVNGTRDLSSVSQELKDALARMHISTNENVFNTFESGGGDKLTDTKFASLAGTVRGSNDIAVGKGWYSEDSSLLVVREYITLFGIPSFHYSDKLPLEVTPDLVAPIDKNKFFSVGALGYTKLHLEAGNAELTADSSIGQIGVEKSPQFIVPNVSIMDSFGSVQ
;
A
#
# COMPACT_ATOMS: atom_id res chain seq x y z
N MET A 1 19.89 -38.28 -37.38
CA MET A 1 20.99 -38.45 -38.37
C MET A 1 22.32 -38.17 -37.68
N PRO A 2 23.29 -39.09 -37.71
CA PRO A 2 24.56 -39.03 -36.98
C PRO A 2 25.76 -38.64 -37.86
N PHE A 3 26.87 -38.15 -37.28
CA PHE A 3 28.23 -38.75 -37.29
C PHE A 3 29.35 -37.75 -36.85
N ILE A 4 30.04 -38.11 -35.76
CA ILE A 4 31.51 -38.20 -35.54
C ILE A 4 32.44 -37.10 -36.10
N ASN A 5 33.21 -36.43 -35.21
CA ASN A 5 34.67 -36.30 -35.39
C ASN A 5 35.42 -35.86 -34.10
N SER A 6 36.16 -36.80 -33.50
CA SER A 6 37.01 -36.64 -32.30
C SER A 6 38.52 -36.81 -32.62
N VAL A 7 38.95 -36.48 -33.83
CA VAL A 7 40.32 -36.77 -34.31
C VAL A 7 41.24 -35.53 -34.30
N MET A 8 40.71 -34.30 -34.18
CA MET A 8 41.52 -33.08 -34.23
C MET A 8 42.10 -32.62 -32.88
N LYS A 9 41.73 -33.25 -31.76
CA LYS A 9 42.28 -32.96 -30.41
C LYS A 9 43.51 -33.82 -30.05
N VAL A 10 43.77 -34.89 -30.79
CA VAL A 10 44.88 -35.82 -30.49
C VAL A 10 46.17 -35.45 -31.21
N LEU A 11 46.11 -34.77 -32.37
CA LEU A 11 47.31 -34.35 -33.11
C LEU A 11 47.95 -33.02 -32.65
N LEU A 12 47.22 -32.13 -31.95
CA LEU A 12 47.81 -30.89 -31.40
C LEU A 12 48.43 -31.08 -30.00
N SER A 13 48.15 -32.21 -29.35
CA SER A 13 48.56 -32.46 -27.95
C SER A 13 49.86 -33.29 -27.85
N ALA A 14 50.37 -33.81 -28.97
CA ALA A 14 51.52 -34.72 -29.00
C ALA A 14 52.82 -34.11 -29.55
N THR A 15 52.82 -32.87 -30.05
CA THR A 15 54.02 -32.17 -30.56
C THR A 15 54.58 -31.12 -29.58
N LEU A 16 53.93 -30.89 -28.44
CA LEU A 16 54.35 -29.92 -27.41
C LEU A 16 55.01 -30.55 -26.18
N VAL A 17 55.22 -31.87 -26.14
CA VAL A 17 55.73 -32.61 -24.95
C VAL A 17 57.07 -33.33 -25.19
N ALA A 18 57.79 -33.06 -26.28
CA ALA A 18 59.10 -33.70 -26.55
C ALA A 18 60.19 -32.73 -27.02
N SER A 19 60.29 -31.56 -26.39
CA SER A 19 61.48 -30.69 -26.52
C SER A 19 61.91 -30.05 -25.19
N SER A 20 61.60 -30.73 -24.08
CA SER A 20 62.32 -30.64 -22.82
C SER A 20 63.38 -31.76 -22.77
N PHE A 21 64.61 -31.42 -22.35
CA PHE A 21 65.83 -32.24 -22.20
C PHE A 21 66.87 -32.18 -23.35
N VAL A 22 67.64 -31.09 -23.41
CA VAL A 22 69.12 -31.16 -23.39
C VAL A 22 69.66 -29.95 -22.63
N SER A 23 70.17 -30.20 -21.44
CA SER A 23 71.20 -29.40 -20.79
C SER A 23 72.51 -29.60 -21.54
N ILE A 24 73.03 -28.56 -22.20
CA ILE A 24 74.46 -28.50 -22.51
C ILE A 24 75.05 -27.49 -21.53
N ALA A 25 75.71 -28.02 -20.51
CA ALA A 25 76.57 -27.24 -19.65
C ALA A 25 77.70 -26.64 -20.51
N SER A 26 77.87 -25.32 -20.47
CA SER A 26 79.17 -24.71 -20.69
C SER A 26 79.76 -24.40 -19.31
N THR A 27 80.61 -25.33 -18.87
CA THR A 27 81.79 -25.13 -18.01
C THR A 27 81.68 -24.12 -16.86
N LEU A 28 81.59 -24.68 -15.65
CA LEU A 28 82.20 -24.10 -14.46
C LEU A 28 83.67 -23.72 -14.76
N VAL A 29 83.96 -22.42 -14.83
CA VAL A 29 85.30 -21.92 -14.48
C VAL A 29 85.21 -21.43 -13.05
N ARG A 30 85.72 -22.23 -12.13
CA ARG A 30 86.11 -21.77 -10.80
C ARG A 30 87.46 -21.08 -11.00
N ALA A 31 87.52 -19.77 -10.81
CA ALA A 31 88.77 -19.05 -10.69
C ALA A 31 88.73 -18.22 -9.42
N GLU A 32 89.47 -18.72 -8.44
CA GLU A 32 90.04 -17.99 -7.32
C GLU A 32 90.76 -16.73 -7.81
N GLY A 33 90.81 -15.70 -6.98
CA GLY A 33 91.74 -14.59 -7.21
C GLY A 33 91.13 -13.22 -6.96
N THR A 34 91.41 -12.72 -5.76
CA THR A 34 91.59 -11.30 -5.44
C THR A 34 91.95 -10.42 -6.63
N ASN A 35 91.16 -9.35 -6.86
CA ASN A 35 91.68 -8.09 -7.39
C ASN A 35 90.87 -6.91 -6.81
N VAL A 36 91.36 -6.43 -5.68
CA VAL A 36 91.07 -5.10 -5.14
C VAL A 36 92.15 -4.18 -5.72
N GLY A 37 91.81 -3.39 -6.75
CA GLY A 37 92.62 -2.24 -7.23
C GLY A 37 93.61 -2.45 -8.41
N GLY A 38 93.56 -1.53 -9.40
CA GLY A 38 94.52 -1.28 -10.49
C GLY A 38 94.34 -2.16 -11.74
N THR A 39 94.25 -1.73 -13.01
CA THR A 39 94.71 -0.55 -13.79
C THR A 39 93.82 -0.35 -15.04
N GLY A 40 93.68 0.89 -15.55
CA GLY A 40 93.03 1.21 -16.85
C GLY A 40 91.49 1.36 -16.83
N PRO A 41 90.86 2.01 -17.86
CA PRO A 41 89.40 2.18 -17.92
C PRO A 41 88.76 0.80 -18.03
N ALA A 42 87.88 0.44 -17.09
CA ALA A 42 87.25 -0.87 -17.06
C ALA A 42 86.50 -1.13 -18.38
N THR A 43 86.83 -2.24 -19.05
CA THR A 43 86.08 -2.76 -20.20
C THR A 43 84.73 -3.27 -19.70
N GLY A 44 83.66 -2.58 -20.08
CA GLY A 44 82.29 -3.00 -19.83
C GLY A 44 81.89 -4.17 -20.71
N GLY A 45 82.42 -5.37 -20.44
CA GLY A 45 81.85 -6.63 -20.91
C GLY A 45 80.68 -7.07 -20.01
N VAL A 46 79.79 -7.91 -20.54
CA VAL A 46 78.58 -8.47 -19.88
C VAL A 46 78.89 -9.25 -18.57
N THR A 47 80.17 -9.43 -18.26
CA THR A 47 80.71 -10.19 -17.12
C THR A 47 81.64 -9.38 -16.20
N SER A 48 81.50 -8.05 -16.11
CA SER A 48 82.26 -7.22 -15.16
C SER A 48 82.00 -7.62 -13.70
N SER A 49 83.05 -8.05 -12.99
CA SER A 49 83.08 -8.44 -11.57
C SER A 49 83.32 -7.24 -10.62
N THR A 50 82.70 -6.10 -10.90
CA THR A 50 82.69 -4.97 -9.94
C THR A 50 81.48 -5.09 -8.99
N ALA A 51 81.52 -4.50 -7.79
CA ALA A 51 80.38 -4.49 -6.87
C ALA A 51 79.09 -3.94 -7.52
N ALA A 52 79.23 -3.03 -8.49
CA ALA A 52 78.13 -2.52 -9.29
C ALA A 52 77.56 -3.51 -10.34
N GLY A 53 78.31 -4.55 -10.71
CA GLY A 53 77.89 -5.62 -11.65
C GLY A 53 77.11 -6.76 -10.98
N GLN A 54 76.99 -6.76 -9.65
CA GLN A 54 76.16 -7.69 -8.88
C GLN A 54 74.68 -7.26 -8.81
N PHE A 55 74.33 -6.12 -9.38
CA PHE A 55 72.96 -5.62 -9.40
C PHE A 55 72.41 -5.68 -10.83
N GLN A 56 71.13 -6.05 -10.94
CA GLN A 56 70.42 -6.09 -12.21
C GLN A 56 69.23 -5.17 -12.16
N THR A 57 69.12 -4.38 -13.21
CA THR A 57 67.90 -3.68 -13.61
C THR A 57 67.21 -4.50 -14.70
N THR A 58 65.88 -4.54 -14.74
CA THR A 58 65.14 -5.48 -15.62
C THR A 58 64.30 -4.75 -16.66
N ASP A 59 64.57 -5.01 -17.94
CA ASP A 59 64.04 -4.38 -19.17
C ASP A 59 62.55 -3.96 -19.13
N GLY A 60 62.24 -2.85 -18.45
CA GLY A 60 60.89 -2.28 -18.40
C GLY A 60 59.93 -2.80 -17.31
N VAL A 61 60.33 -3.78 -16.50
CA VAL A 61 59.37 -4.57 -15.69
C VAL A 61 59.08 -3.99 -14.29
N ALA A 62 60.02 -3.26 -13.69
CA ALA A 62 59.93 -2.79 -12.31
C ALA A 62 60.16 -1.27 -12.23
N ALA A 63 59.17 -0.47 -12.66
CA ALA A 63 59.22 0.99 -12.52
C ALA A 63 57.84 1.59 -12.29
N ILE A 64 57.80 2.66 -11.49
CA ILE A 64 56.58 3.24 -10.92
C ILE A 64 56.65 4.74 -10.98
N LEU A 65 55.51 5.37 -11.20
CA LEU A 65 55.38 6.81 -11.18
C LEU A 65 55.10 7.26 -9.74
N GLN A 66 55.96 8.12 -9.23
CA GLN A 66 55.72 8.89 -8.02
C GLN A 66 55.15 10.26 -8.41
N ILE A 67 54.09 10.71 -7.74
CA ILE A 67 53.33 11.91 -8.13
C ILE A 67 52.69 12.64 -6.95
N GLY A 68 52.64 13.96 -6.99
CA GLY A 68 51.94 14.79 -5.99
C GLY A 68 52.01 16.29 -6.32
N PHE A 69 51.28 17.09 -5.54
CA PHE A 69 51.31 18.55 -5.67
C PHE A 69 52.32 19.17 -4.69
N ILE A 70 53.06 20.17 -5.17
CA ILE A 70 54.03 20.94 -4.38
C ILE A 70 53.79 22.45 -4.58
N PRO A 71 54.04 23.30 -3.58
CA PRO A 71 53.96 24.76 -3.73
C PRO A 71 55.11 25.30 -4.60
N ALA A 72 54.83 26.29 -5.46
CA ALA A 72 55.69 26.80 -6.52
C ALA A 72 56.82 27.72 -6.05
N GLY A 73 57.01 27.90 -4.74
CA GLY A 73 58.09 28.71 -4.17
C GLY A 73 59.48 28.34 -4.67
N GLU A 74 59.62 27.17 -5.30
CA GLU A 74 60.89 26.64 -5.81
C GLU A 74 60.93 26.39 -7.33
N LEU A 75 59.79 26.18 -8.02
CA LEU A 75 59.69 25.87 -9.47
C LEU A 75 58.47 26.56 -10.13
N SER A 76 58.65 27.23 -11.28
CA SER A 76 57.58 27.88 -12.05
C SER A 76 57.73 27.67 -13.57
N GLY A 77 56.79 28.19 -14.37
CA GLY A 77 56.81 28.08 -15.84
C GLY A 77 58.00 28.80 -16.49
N ASP A 78 58.59 29.74 -15.74
CA ASP A 78 59.76 30.54 -16.11
C ASP A 78 61.07 29.99 -15.49
N SER A 79 61.03 28.85 -14.82
CA SER A 79 62.21 28.21 -14.22
C SER A 79 63.30 27.99 -15.28
N LYS A 80 64.45 28.65 -15.08
CA LYS A 80 65.65 28.48 -15.91
C LYS A 80 66.46 27.28 -15.47
N THR A 81 67.42 26.87 -16.31
CA THR A 81 68.33 25.73 -16.07
C THR A 81 68.92 25.68 -14.65
N GLY A 82 69.31 26.82 -14.05
CA GLY A 82 69.87 26.85 -12.70
C GLY A 82 68.89 26.49 -11.58
N ALA A 83 67.60 26.81 -11.72
CA ALA A 83 66.57 26.40 -10.76
C ALA A 83 66.24 24.90 -10.87
N LEU A 84 66.41 24.33 -12.06
CA LEU A 84 66.24 22.90 -12.34
C LEU A 84 67.46 22.05 -11.95
N GLN A 85 68.55 22.68 -11.54
CA GLN A 85 69.81 22.04 -11.10
C GLN A 85 69.97 22.00 -9.58
N ASP A 86 69.02 22.54 -8.84
CA ASP A 86 69.04 22.57 -7.38
C ASP A 86 68.29 21.36 -6.84
N ASP A 87 69.03 20.32 -6.46
CA ASP A 87 68.50 19.02 -6.05
C ASP A 87 67.63 19.11 -4.77
N SER A 88 67.81 20.16 -3.96
CA SER A 88 66.98 20.40 -2.77
C SER A 88 65.50 20.66 -3.13
N LYS A 89 65.23 21.10 -4.37
CA LYS A 89 63.90 21.47 -4.86
C LYS A 89 63.05 20.30 -5.36
N PHE A 90 63.48 19.07 -5.11
CA PHE A 90 62.83 17.88 -5.66
C PHE A 90 62.58 16.79 -4.61
N ASN A 91 62.83 17.06 -3.32
CA ASN A 91 62.68 16.10 -2.24
C ASN A 91 61.37 16.29 -1.47
N TYR A 92 60.27 15.67 -1.97
CA TYR A 92 58.90 15.88 -1.45
C TYR A 92 58.18 14.60 -0.98
N GLU A 93 58.91 13.54 -0.69
CA GLU A 93 58.41 12.18 -0.39
C GLU A 93 57.17 12.12 0.52
N ASP A 94 57.10 12.96 1.55
CA ASP A 94 56.05 12.92 2.55
C ASP A 94 54.66 13.20 1.97
N THR A 95 54.59 13.86 0.81
CA THR A 95 53.35 14.32 0.15
C THR A 95 53.06 13.63 -1.18
N MET A 96 53.84 12.61 -1.55
CA MET A 96 53.76 11.94 -2.85
C MET A 96 53.02 10.60 -2.77
N PHE A 97 52.34 10.25 -3.86
CA PHE A 97 51.69 8.97 -4.11
C PHE A 97 52.43 8.15 -5.18
N TYR A 98 52.19 6.85 -5.21
CA TYR A 98 52.80 5.90 -6.15
C TYR A 98 51.76 5.20 -6.99
N MET A 99 51.95 5.17 -8.31
CA MET A 99 51.08 4.46 -9.24
C MET A 99 51.88 3.64 -10.25
N ALA A 100 51.55 2.35 -10.35
CA ALA A 100 52.17 1.44 -11.30
C ALA A 100 51.47 1.52 -12.67
N PRO A 101 52.22 1.48 -13.81
CA PRO A 101 51.64 1.55 -15.14
C PRO A 101 50.86 0.28 -15.55
N ASN A 102 51.16 -0.84 -14.89
CA ASN A 102 50.55 -2.15 -15.15
C ASN A 102 50.53 -3.01 -13.87
N LYS A 103 49.77 -4.10 -13.92
CA LYS A 103 49.59 -5.06 -12.82
C LYS A 103 50.90 -5.73 -12.37
N THR A 104 51.84 -5.96 -13.29
CA THR A 104 53.11 -6.64 -13.00
C THR A 104 54.03 -5.75 -12.15
N ALA A 105 54.16 -4.47 -12.51
CA ALA A 105 54.93 -3.50 -11.75
C ALA A 105 54.31 -3.26 -10.36
N ASP A 106 52.97 -3.22 -10.26
CA ASP A 106 52.24 -3.11 -8.99
C ASP A 106 52.54 -4.30 -8.06
N TYR A 107 52.47 -5.52 -8.61
CA TYR A 107 52.79 -6.73 -7.88
C TYR A 107 54.23 -6.70 -7.33
N LEU A 108 55.21 -6.30 -8.15
CA LEU A 108 56.61 -6.20 -7.72
C LEU A 108 56.82 -5.13 -6.65
N PHE A 109 56.12 -3.99 -6.74
CA PHE A 109 56.20 -2.93 -5.72
C PHE A 109 55.63 -3.36 -4.38
N ARG A 110 54.46 -3.99 -4.41
CA ARG A 110 53.72 -4.39 -3.21
C ARG A 110 54.32 -5.64 -2.55
N LYS A 111 55.22 -6.35 -3.23
CA LYS A 111 55.89 -7.54 -2.72
C LYS A 111 56.58 -7.26 -1.37
N GLU A 112 56.41 -8.17 -0.42
CA GLU A 112 56.94 -8.08 0.95
C GLU A 112 58.46 -7.95 1.03
N GLY A 113 59.18 -8.61 0.10
CA GLY A 113 60.64 -8.52 0.01
C GLY A 113 61.16 -7.22 -0.63
N SER A 114 60.27 -6.39 -1.19
CA SER A 114 60.61 -5.14 -1.87
C SER A 114 60.30 -3.91 -1.00
N GLY A 115 60.95 -2.80 -1.30
CA GLY A 115 60.85 -1.57 -0.50
C GLY A 115 61.28 -0.33 -1.25
N PHE A 116 61.05 0.84 -0.68
CA PHE A 116 61.40 2.14 -1.24
C PHE A 116 62.56 2.76 -0.47
N SER A 117 63.58 3.23 -1.19
CA SER A 117 64.81 3.80 -0.64
C SER A 117 65.19 5.06 -1.39
N VAL A 118 65.76 6.03 -0.66
CA VAL A 118 66.32 7.28 -1.21
C VAL A 118 67.81 7.35 -0.94
N TYR A 119 68.52 8.20 -1.67
CA TYR A 119 69.96 8.38 -1.53
C TYR A 119 70.28 9.84 -1.17
N ASP A 120 70.87 10.03 0.01
CA ASP A 120 71.28 11.36 0.51
C ASP A 120 72.60 11.21 1.28
N GLY A 121 73.71 11.19 0.54
CA GLY A 121 75.06 10.84 1.04
C GLY A 121 75.23 9.37 1.46
N GLY A 122 74.14 8.60 1.48
CA GLY A 122 74.03 7.18 1.81
C GLY A 122 72.61 6.67 1.51
N ILE A 123 72.43 5.35 1.33
CA ILE A 123 71.10 4.78 1.15
C ILE A 123 70.33 4.86 2.46
N LYS A 124 69.16 5.48 2.40
CA LYS A 124 68.16 5.50 3.47
C LYS A 124 66.97 4.64 3.02
N ASN A 125 66.75 3.52 3.70
CA ASN A 125 65.59 2.68 3.46
C ASN A 125 64.37 3.31 4.14
N LEU A 126 63.49 3.93 3.37
CA LEU A 126 62.34 4.65 3.92
C LEU A 126 61.22 3.69 4.26
N TYR A 127 60.90 2.74 3.38
CA TYR A 127 59.78 1.83 3.60
C TYR A 127 60.11 0.40 3.17
N GLY A 128 59.64 -0.57 3.95
CA GLY A 128 59.74 -1.99 3.60
C GLY A 128 61.17 -2.55 3.69
N LYS A 129 61.45 -3.62 2.93
CA LYS A 129 62.77 -4.30 2.92
C LYS A 129 63.62 -3.80 1.77
N ASN A 130 64.92 -3.66 2.00
CA ASN A 130 65.88 -3.32 0.95
C ASN A 130 66.72 -4.57 0.57
N PRO A 131 66.47 -5.20 -0.58
CA PRO A 131 67.21 -6.40 -1.00
C PRO A 131 68.67 -6.13 -1.35
N LEU A 132 69.07 -4.87 -1.62
CA LEU A 132 70.46 -4.50 -1.87
C LEU A 132 71.26 -4.43 -0.56
N TYR A 133 70.60 -4.11 0.55
CA TYR A 133 71.15 -4.06 1.90
C TYR A 133 70.22 -4.79 2.88
N PRO A 134 70.22 -6.14 2.89
CA PRO A 134 69.23 -6.96 3.63
C PRO A 134 69.16 -6.68 5.14
N ASN A 135 70.25 -6.13 5.71
CA ASN A 135 70.36 -5.80 7.13
C ASN A 135 69.98 -4.35 7.46
N SER A 136 69.53 -3.55 6.48
CA SER A 136 69.11 -2.17 6.71
C SER A 136 67.70 -2.11 7.31
N SER A 137 67.54 -1.36 8.41
CA SER A 137 66.22 -1.08 8.99
C SER A 137 65.48 -0.02 8.19
N SER A 138 64.18 -0.20 7.96
CA SER A 138 63.34 0.85 7.38
C SER A 138 62.91 1.88 8.43
N ILE A 139 62.76 3.13 7.99
CA ILE A 139 62.27 4.24 8.82
C ILE A 139 60.76 4.12 9.07
N HIS A 140 60.01 3.63 8.08
CA HIS A 140 58.57 3.44 8.12
C HIS A 140 58.16 2.02 7.68
N SER A 141 56.97 1.61 8.11
CA SER A 141 56.44 0.27 7.81
C SER A 141 56.11 0.09 6.32
N LYS A 142 56.07 -1.16 5.85
CA LYS A 142 55.53 -1.49 4.52
C LYS A 142 54.06 -1.04 4.38
N THR A 143 53.30 -1.08 5.46
CA THR A 143 51.91 -0.59 5.49
C THR A 143 51.82 0.90 5.18
N ASN A 144 52.78 1.73 5.62
CA ASN A 144 52.81 3.16 5.28
C ASN A 144 53.07 3.37 3.77
N LEU A 145 53.92 2.54 3.15
CA LEU A 145 54.09 2.55 1.69
C LEU A 145 52.81 2.13 0.97
N SER A 146 52.13 1.08 1.45
CA SER A 146 50.88 0.61 0.87
C SER A 146 49.77 1.65 0.93
N ARG A 147 49.72 2.51 1.96
CA ARG A 147 48.78 3.65 2.07
C ARG A 147 49.03 4.71 1.00
N LYS A 148 50.29 4.91 0.60
CA LYS A 148 50.70 5.83 -0.47
C LYS A 148 50.64 5.21 -1.87
N THR A 149 50.36 3.91 -1.97
CA THR A 149 50.31 3.20 -3.27
C THR A 149 48.88 3.14 -3.78
N LEU A 150 48.59 3.91 -4.82
CA LEU A 150 47.29 3.96 -5.51
C LEU A 150 47.04 2.65 -6.30
N ASN A 151 45.82 2.47 -6.80
CA ASN A 151 45.55 1.34 -7.70
C ASN A 151 46.40 1.50 -8.98
N TYR A 152 46.82 0.37 -9.57
CA TYR A 152 47.56 0.39 -10.84
C TYR A 152 46.66 0.89 -11.98
N ALA A 153 47.27 1.45 -13.02
CA ALA A 153 46.59 2.25 -14.04
C ALA A 153 45.27 1.65 -14.57
N ASP A 154 45.23 0.40 -15.07
CA ASP A 154 43.98 -0.16 -15.64
C ASP A 154 42.83 -0.28 -14.62
N LYS A 155 43.14 -0.41 -13.33
CA LYS A 155 42.12 -0.50 -12.27
C LYS A 155 41.68 0.89 -11.80
N ALA A 156 42.56 1.88 -11.94
CA ALA A 156 42.37 3.24 -11.46
C ALA A 156 41.65 4.16 -12.47
N VAL A 157 41.53 3.77 -13.75
CA VAL A 157 40.84 4.59 -14.79
C VAL A 157 39.40 4.91 -14.39
N ASP A 158 38.70 3.96 -13.76
CA ASP A 158 37.31 4.11 -13.32
C ASP A 158 37.19 4.56 -11.85
N SER A 159 38.24 5.16 -11.27
CA SER A 159 38.19 5.66 -9.90
C SER A 159 37.23 6.84 -9.77
N ASN A 160 36.47 6.89 -8.68
CA ASN A 160 35.64 8.05 -8.34
C ASN A 160 36.48 9.26 -7.89
N ASN A 161 37.78 9.08 -7.70
CA ASN A 161 38.72 10.14 -7.35
C ASN A 161 39.41 10.67 -8.63
N TYR A 162 39.19 11.95 -8.96
CA TYR A 162 39.68 12.58 -10.19
C TYR A 162 41.21 12.60 -10.27
N PHE A 163 41.92 12.77 -9.14
CA PHE A 163 43.38 12.71 -9.12
C PHE A 163 43.90 11.32 -9.49
N GLU A 164 43.31 10.27 -8.93
CA GLU A 164 43.68 8.89 -9.26
C GLU A 164 43.31 8.54 -10.72
N ALA A 165 42.10 8.88 -11.16
CA ALA A 165 41.59 8.54 -12.49
C ALA A 165 42.34 9.22 -13.64
N ILE A 166 42.64 10.51 -13.52
CA ILE A 166 43.33 11.28 -14.58
C ILE A 166 44.76 10.76 -14.77
N ILE A 167 45.47 10.47 -13.67
CA ILE A 167 46.83 9.95 -13.72
C ILE A 167 46.85 8.52 -14.25
N ALA A 168 45.86 7.71 -13.88
CA ALA A 168 45.65 6.39 -14.47
C ALA A 168 45.42 6.46 -15.98
N GLN A 169 44.58 7.38 -16.44
CA GLN A 169 44.33 7.60 -17.87
C GLN A 169 45.61 8.03 -18.62
N ALA A 170 46.44 8.88 -18.02
CA ALA A 170 47.74 9.23 -18.61
C ALA A 170 48.66 8.02 -18.77
N LEU A 171 48.68 7.13 -17.76
CA LEU A 171 49.48 5.89 -17.81
C LEU A 171 48.91 4.88 -18.82
N VAL A 172 47.58 4.78 -18.96
CA VAL A 172 46.94 3.95 -20.00
C VAL A 172 47.24 4.48 -21.39
N ASN A 173 47.23 5.81 -21.56
CA ASN A 173 47.46 6.47 -22.85
C ASN A 173 48.90 6.39 -23.36
N ILE A 174 49.85 5.87 -22.58
CA ILE A 174 51.19 5.48 -23.07
C ILE A 174 51.04 4.46 -24.21
N ASN A 175 50.20 3.44 -24.00
CA ASN A 175 49.79 2.45 -24.98
C ASN A 175 48.48 1.78 -24.53
N PRO A 176 47.32 2.28 -24.99
CA PRO A 176 46.01 1.78 -24.55
C PRO A 176 45.78 0.30 -24.87
N SER A 177 46.44 -0.21 -25.91
CA SER A 177 46.29 -1.60 -26.38
C SER A 177 47.16 -2.61 -25.62
N ASN A 178 48.08 -2.15 -24.77
CA ASN A 178 49.05 -2.99 -24.07
C ASN A 178 48.89 -2.90 -22.55
N ALA A 179 48.30 -3.93 -21.95
CA ALA A 179 48.15 -4.04 -20.50
C ALA A 179 49.47 -4.22 -19.72
N ASN A 180 50.60 -4.50 -20.40
CA ASN A 180 51.93 -4.62 -19.82
C ASN A 180 52.85 -3.44 -20.19
N ARG A 181 52.28 -2.28 -20.51
CA ARG A 181 53.01 -1.05 -20.85
C ARG A 181 53.97 -0.59 -19.76
N THR A 182 55.06 0.05 -20.16
CA THR A 182 56.11 0.57 -19.28
C THR A 182 56.07 2.10 -19.28
N LEU A 183 56.67 2.76 -18.29
CA LEU A 183 56.74 4.24 -18.24
C LEU A 183 57.52 4.85 -19.43
N THR A 184 58.24 4.02 -20.17
CA THR A 184 59.24 4.40 -21.15
C THR A 184 58.63 4.58 -22.54
N GLY A 185 57.58 3.78 -22.84
CA GLY A 185 57.07 3.58 -24.20
C GLY A 185 58.10 2.85 -25.08
N THR A 186 57.76 1.70 -25.67
CA THR A 186 58.65 1.02 -26.63
C THR A 186 57.96 0.92 -28.00
N ASN A 187 58.72 1.03 -29.10
CA ASN A 187 58.23 0.84 -30.48
C ASN A 187 57.02 1.71 -30.90
N GLY A 188 57.19 3.04 -30.94
CA GLY A 188 56.15 3.97 -31.42
C GLY A 188 55.21 4.51 -30.34
N ASP A 189 55.32 3.99 -29.11
CA ASP A 189 54.62 4.48 -27.91
C ASP A 189 55.14 5.84 -27.43
N LYS A 190 54.29 6.61 -26.74
CA LYS A 190 54.65 7.91 -26.13
C LYS A 190 55.25 7.69 -24.73
N PRO A 191 56.41 8.27 -24.38
CA PRO A 191 56.92 8.22 -22.99
C PRO A 191 55.92 8.84 -22.00
N VAL A 192 55.92 8.38 -20.74
CA VAL A 192 54.95 8.80 -19.71
C VAL A 192 54.85 10.32 -19.56
N GLY A 193 55.93 11.06 -19.66
CA GLY A 193 55.96 12.52 -19.57
C GLY A 193 55.33 13.20 -20.77
N THR A 194 55.38 12.57 -21.96
CA THR A 194 54.61 13.05 -23.12
C THR A 194 53.14 12.68 -22.98
N ALA A 195 52.81 11.51 -22.42
CA ALA A 195 51.43 11.11 -22.17
C ALA A 195 50.78 11.96 -21.06
N LEU A 196 51.47 12.18 -19.94
CA LEU A 196 51.10 13.10 -18.87
C LEU A 196 50.98 14.50 -19.40
N LYS A 197 51.98 15.01 -20.12
CA LYS A 197 51.90 16.34 -20.71
C LYS A 197 50.73 16.46 -21.69
N THR A 198 50.54 15.50 -22.59
CA THR A 198 49.43 15.53 -23.56
C THR A 198 48.11 15.45 -22.82
N LEU A 199 47.97 14.58 -21.83
CA LEU A 199 46.73 14.40 -21.10
C LEU A 199 46.44 15.60 -20.19
N ILE A 200 47.46 16.14 -19.53
CA ILE A 200 47.37 17.37 -18.75
C ILE A 200 47.08 18.52 -19.70
N GLU A 201 47.85 18.78 -20.75
CA GLU A 201 47.50 19.83 -21.72
C GLU A 201 46.17 19.59 -22.43
N ASP A 202 45.70 18.37 -22.65
CA ASP A 202 44.38 18.11 -23.21
C ASP A 202 43.34 18.45 -22.13
N TYR A 203 43.38 17.80 -20.96
CA TYR A 203 42.45 18.06 -19.85
C TYR A 203 42.56 19.48 -19.28
N ILE A 204 43.69 20.19 -19.48
CA ILE A 204 44.08 21.42 -18.78
C ILE A 204 44.31 22.63 -19.73
N SER A 205 44.72 22.46 -20.99
CA SER A 205 45.17 23.61 -21.81
C SER A 205 44.70 23.66 -23.26
N ASN A 206 44.26 22.57 -23.90
CA ASN A 206 44.14 22.45 -25.36
C ASN A 206 43.17 21.34 -25.84
N ARG A 207 42.18 20.94 -25.05
CA ARG A 207 41.20 19.93 -25.51
C ARG A 207 40.46 20.38 -26.78
N ILE A 208 40.74 19.64 -27.85
CA ILE A 208 40.08 19.74 -29.18
C ILE A 208 38.73 18.98 -29.18
N ASP A 209 38.31 18.41 -28.03
CA ASP A 209 37.19 17.46 -27.93
C ASP A 209 36.03 17.90 -27.01
N ASN A 210 35.75 19.19 -26.89
CA ASN A 210 34.37 19.68 -26.89
C ASN A 210 33.37 19.03 -25.87
N SER A 211 33.84 18.58 -24.71
CA SER A 211 33.03 18.06 -23.60
C SER A 211 32.75 19.15 -22.55
N ASP A 212 31.54 19.15 -21.98
CA ASP A 212 30.95 20.24 -21.16
C ASP A 212 31.51 20.42 -19.74
N PHE A 213 32.52 19.65 -19.32
CA PHE A 213 33.16 19.94 -18.04
C PHE A 213 34.21 21.03 -18.23
N ASP A 214 34.05 22.12 -17.48
CA ASP A 214 35.03 23.17 -17.41
C ASP A 214 36.37 22.57 -16.99
N ALA A 215 37.38 22.70 -17.85
CA ALA A 215 38.73 22.20 -17.60
C ALA A 215 39.27 22.75 -16.25
N GLN A 216 38.75 23.90 -15.82
CA GLN A 216 38.96 24.52 -14.51
C GLN A 216 38.29 23.76 -13.34
N VAL A 217 37.06 23.27 -13.52
CA VAL A 217 36.34 22.45 -12.53
C VAL A 217 37.03 21.10 -12.37
N ILE A 218 37.43 20.47 -13.47
CA ILE A 218 38.23 19.22 -13.41
C ILE A 218 39.57 19.47 -12.71
N GLY A 219 40.23 20.60 -12.99
CA GLY A 219 41.46 20.99 -12.30
C GLY A 219 41.27 21.20 -10.79
N ALA A 220 40.18 21.86 -10.38
CA ALA A 220 39.86 22.05 -8.97
C ALA A 220 39.47 20.73 -8.28
N LEU A 221 38.71 19.86 -8.95
CA LEU A 221 38.35 18.52 -8.48
C LEU A 221 39.59 17.65 -8.30
N MET A 222 40.50 17.63 -9.27
CA MET A 222 41.77 16.90 -9.17
C MET A 222 42.63 17.38 -8.00
N PHE A 223 42.69 18.69 -7.73
CA PHE A 223 43.41 19.22 -6.58
C PHE A 223 42.73 18.88 -5.24
N ASN A 224 41.41 19.01 -5.15
CA ASN A 224 40.64 18.66 -3.95
C ASN A 224 40.74 17.17 -3.65
N ASP A 225 40.64 16.32 -4.66
CA ASP A 225 40.71 14.87 -4.53
C ASP A 225 42.10 14.37 -4.12
N TYR A 226 43.16 15.10 -4.50
CA TYR A 226 44.49 14.88 -3.93
C TYR A 226 44.54 15.18 -2.42
N LEU A 227 43.99 16.32 -1.98
CA LEU A 227 43.93 16.66 -0.55
C LEU A 227 43.06 15.68 0.24
N ASN A 228 41.98 15.18 -0.37
CA ASN A 228 41.14 14.13 0.20
C ASN A 228 41.94 12.83 0.38
N LEU A 229 42.71 12.40 -0.64
CA LEU A 229 43.57 11.21 -0.52
C LEU A 229 44.61 11.35 0.59
N ILE A 230 45.24 12.52 0.76
CA ILE A 230 46.20 12.75 1.86
C ILE A 230 45.54 12.51 3.23
N LYS A 231 44.28 12.91 3.39
CA LYS A 231 43.48 12.72 4.62
C LYS A 231 43.01 11.28 4.79
N GLU A 232 42.37 10.72 3.76
CA GLU A 232 41.75 9.40 3.76
C GLU A 232 42.78 8.28 3.93
N CYS A 233 43.94 8.40 3.27
CA CYS A 233 45.04 7.45 3.41
C CYS A 233 45.79 7.60 4.75
N GLY A 234 45.42 8.59 5.58
CA GLY A 234 46.04 8.85 6.88
C GLY A 234 47.53 9.21 6.77
N ILE A 235 47.90 9.94 5.72
CA ILE A 235 49.29 10.40 5.48
C ILE A 235 49.61 11.56 6.41
N MET A 236 48.66 12.49 6.60
CA MET A 236 48.69 13.54 7.62
C MET A 236 47.38 13.54 8.40
N THR A 237 47.41 13.93 9.68
CA THR A 237 46.23 13.92 10.56
C THR A 237 46.12 15.21 11.37
N ASP A 238 44.90 15.57 11.76
CA ASP A 238 44.59 16.67 12.66
C ASP A 238 45.20 18.03 12.24
N LYS A 239 45.92 18.68 13.16
CA LYS A 239 46.44 20.05 13.00
C LYS A 239 47.46 20.17 11.86
N SER A 240 48.27 19.14 11.60
CA SER A 240 49.25 19.18 10.51
C SER A 240 48.59 19.09 9.15
N TYR A 241 47.50 18.31 9.01
CA TYR A 241 46.68 18.29 7.80
C TYR A 241 46.03 19.65 7.53
N ASN A 242 45.37 20.26 8.52
CA ASN A 242 44.69 21.54 8.31
C ASN A 242 45.67 22.67 7.90
N GLN A 243 46.87 22.69 8.50
CA GLN A 243 47.92 23.66 8.12
C GLN A 243 48.44 23.42 6.69
N TYR A 244 48.65 22.16 6.33
CA TYR A 244 49.07 21.77 4.98
C TYR A 244 47.99 22.09 3.94
N GLU A 245 46.73 21.74 4.21
CA GLU A 245 45.58 22.05 3.37
C GLU A 245 45.46 23.54 3.12
N GLN A 246 45.54 24.37 4.16
CA GLN A 246 45.46 25.82 4.03
C GLN A 246 46.60 26.36 3.16
N MET A 247 47.84 25.94 3.41
CA MET A 247 49.01 26.33 2.61
C MET A 247 48.85 25.94 1.13
N MET A 248 48.37 24.74 0.84
CA MET A 248 48.18 24.24 -0.52
C MET A 248 47.03 24.95 -1.24
N ARG A 249 45.94 25.25 -0.53
CA ARG A 249 44.81 26.04 -1.07
C ARG A 249 45.23 27.48 -1.37
N ASP A 250 46.01 28.09 -0.49
CA ASP A 250 46.59 29.42 -0.71
C ASP A 250 47.51 29.41 -1.94
N ALA A 251 48.38 28.41 -2.08
CA ALA A 251 49.25 28.22 -3.23
C ALA A 251 48.45 28.00 -4.54
N PHE A 252 47.39 27.18 -4.49
CA PHE A 252 46.48 26.97 -5.62
C PHE A 252 45.83 28.29 -6.08
N SER A 253 45.32 29.10 -5.14
CA SER A 253 44.69 30.39 -5.45
C SER A 253 45.65 31.41 -6.09
N LYS A 254 46.93 31.36 -5.73
CA LYS A 254 47.98 32.23 -6.27
C LYS A 254 48.58 31.70 -7.58
N LYS A 255 48.10 30.56 -8.09
CA LYS A 255 48.70 29.80 -9.22
C LYS A 255 50.15 29.44 -8.95
N GLU A 256 50.46 29.25 -7.69
CA GLU A 256 51.75 28.84 -7.16
C GLU A 256 51.69 27.35 -6.81
N LEU A 257 51.00 26.52 -7.60
CA LEU A 257 50.97 25.08 -7.40
C LEU A 257 51.66 24.38 -8.57
N VAL A 258 52.38 23.31 -8.30
CA VAL A 258 53.08 22.51 -9.31
C VAL A 258 52.70 21.05 -9.09
N LEU A 259 52.28 20.38 -10.17
CA LEU A 259 52.14 18.94 -10.19
C LEU A 259 53.51 18.32 -10.52
N PHE A 260 54.09 17.62 -9.56
CA PHE A 260 55.43 17.05 -9.63
C PHE A 260 55.36 15.54 -9.87
N PHE A 261 56.30 15.03 -10.67
CA PHE A 261 56.38 13.63 -11.07
C PHE A 261 57.82 13.13 -11.00
N GLN A 262 58.02 11.89 -10.53
CA GLN A 262 59.32 11.25 -10.46
C GLN A 262 59.21 9.77 -10.85
N THR A 263 60.17 9.29 -11.62
CA THR A 263 60.29 7.87 -11.99
C THR A 263 61.08 7.15 -10.92
N VAL A 264 60.47 6.11 -10.35
CA VAL A 264 61.10 5.25 -9.36
C VAL A 264 61.44 3.92 -10.02
N VAL A 265 62.72 3.56 -10.01
CA VAL A 265 63.24 2.36 -10.67
C VAL A 265 63.54 1.26 -9.66
N GLY A 266 63.10 0.04 -9.95
CA GLY A 266 63.42 -1.15 -9.18
C GLY A 266 64.80 -1.69 -9.52
N ILE A 267 65.64 -1.87 -8.51
CA ILE A 267 66.98 -2.46 -8.61
C ILE A 267 67.01 -3.74 -7.77
N SER A 268 67.44 -4.85 -8.35
CA SER A 268 67.56 -6.14 -7.65
C SER A 268 69.01 -6.62 -7.60
N VAL A 269 69.29 -7.58 -6.71
CA VAL A 269 70.52 -8.37 -6.77
C VAL A 269 70.46 -9.31 -7.98
N LYS A 270 71.61 -9.49 -8.65
CA LYS A 270 71.77 -10.43 -9.76
C LYS A 270 71.83 -11.85 -9.22
N ASP A 271 70.71 -12.54 -9.29
CA ASP A 271 70.60 -13.99 -9.10
C ASP A 271 70.05 -14.59 -10.42
N GLY A 272 70.35 -15.84 -10.76
CA GLY A 272 69.87 -16.45 -12.02
C GLY A 272 68.34 -16.60 -12.14
N ASN A 273 67.56 -16.04 -11.21
CA ASN A 273 66.12 -16.15 -11.12
C ASN A 273 65.40 -15.24 -12.14
N SER A 274 64.13 -15.55 -12.41
CA SER A 274 63.28 -14.71 -13.26
C SER A 274 63.12 -13.31 -12.66
N PRO A 275 63.15 -12.23 -13.47
CA PRO A 275 62.81 -10.87 -13.03
C PRO A 275 61.55 -10.80 -12.17
N LEU A 276 60.51 -11.56 -12.52
CA LEU A 276 59.21 -11.53 -11.84
C LEU A 276 59.23 -12.17 -10.44
N SER A 277 60.24 -12.99 -10.13
CA SER A 277 60.36 -13.66 -8.82
C SER A 277 61.29 -12.92 -7.86
N ARG A 278 61.99 -11.88 -8.30
CA ARG A 278 62.98 -11.15 -7.50
C ARG A 278 62.33 -10.12 -6.58
N ASP A 279 63.12 -9.70 -5.59
CA ASP A 279 62.81 -8.56 -4.73
C ASP A 279 63.58 -7.34 -5.21
N TYR A 280 62.94 -6.17 -5.12
CA TYR A 280 63.47 -4.92 -5.67
C TYR A 280 63.56 -3.82 -4.61
N ALA A 281 64.68 -3.10 -4.61
CA ALA A 281 64.78 -1.79 -3.99
C ALA A 281 64.35 -0.76 -5.02
N PHE A 282 63.22 -0.10 -4.77
CA PHE A 282 62.70 0.98 -5.58
C PHE A 282 63.37 2.28 -5.16
N ILE A 283 64.11 2.90 -6.06
CA ILE A 283 64.90 4.10 -5.82
C ILE A 283 64.53 5.13 -6.88
N PRO A 284 64.29 6.40 -6.53
CA PRO A 284 64.12 7.45 -7.52
C PRO A 284 65.29 7.49 -8.51
N MET A 285 65.02 7.77 -9.78
CA MET A 285 66.03 7.68 -10.84
C MET A 285 67.29 8.54 -10.56
N HIS A 286 67.09 9.75 -10.02
CA HIS A 286 68.15 10.67 -9.59
C HIS A 286 69.04 10.03 -8.51
N ASP A 287 68.42 9.64 -7.39
CA ASP A 287 69.04 8.94 -6.27
C ASP A 287 69.75 7.64 -6.69
N ALA A 288 69.20 6.90 -7.66
CA ALA A 288 69.80 5.68 -8.18
C ALA A 288 71.12 5.98 -8.91
N THR A 289 71.16 7.04 -9.73
CA THR A 289 72.39 7.45 -10.42
C THR A 289 73.45 7.91 -9.42
N GLU A 290 73.07 8.72 -8.43
CA GLU A 290 73.96 9.17 -7.37
C GLU A 290 74.49 8.01 -6.52
N TRP A 291 73.62 7.08 -6.16
CA TRP A 291 73.98 5.87 -5.44
C TRP A 291 75.02 5.04 -6.20
N TYR A 292 74.85 4.83 -7.51
CA TYR A 292 75.84 4.13 -8.35
C TYR A 292 77.18 4.86 -8.41
N LEU A 293 77.19 6.19 -8.46
CA LEU A 293 78.41 7.01 -8.43
C LEU A 293 79.12 6.91 -7.07
N ASN A 294 78.36 6.86 -5.96
CA ASN A 294 78.92 6.70 -4.63
C ASN A 294 79.47 5.29 -4.37
N ILE A 295 78.77 4.22 -4.80
CA ILE A 295 79.32 2.85 -4.75
C ILE A 295 80.68 2.79 -5.46
N ARG A 296 80.81 3.50 -6.58
CA ARG A 296 82.07 3.60 -7.30
C ARG A 296 83.12 4.39 -6.51
N LYS A 297 82.76 5.53 -5.92
CA LYS A 297 83.65 6.33 -5.06
C LYS A 297 84.23 5.49 -3.91
N GLN A 298 83.38 4.69 -3.26
CA GLN A 298 83.82 3.76 -2.21
C GLN A 298 84.81 2.71 -2.72
N ALA A 299 84.68 2.28 -3.99
CA ALA A 299 85.63 1.38 -4.63
C ALA A 299 86.94 2.07 -5.10
N ARG A 300 87.00 3.42 -5.18
CA ARG A 300 88.18 4.22 -5.57
C ARG A 300 88.29 5.53 -4.77
N PRO A 301 88.78 5.49 -3.51
CA PRO A 301 88.77 6.64 -2.60
C PRO A 301 89.67 7.82 -2.98
N ASN A 302 90.63 7.60 -3.90
CA ASN A 302 91.68 8.57 -4.25
C ASN A 302 91.30 9.53 -5.40
N ASP A 303 90.11 9.38 -5.98
CA ASP A 303 89.61 10.26 -7.04
C ASP A 303 89.20 11.62 -6.44
N ALA A 304 90.01 12.67 -6.65
CA ALA A 304 89.94 13.95 -5.93
C ALA A 304 88.76 14.88 -6.32
N THR A 305 87.94 14.52 -7.31
CA THR A 305 86.90 15.39 -7.89
C THR A 305 85.55 14.70 -8.08
N LEU A 306 85.05 13.99 -7.06
CA LEU A 306 83.67 13.51 -7.05
C LEU A 306 82.78 14.49 -6.27
N LYS A 307 82.11 15.39 -7.02
CA LYS A 307 80.96 16.19 -6.56
C LYS A 307 79.67 15.55 -7.07
N GLY A 308 78.57 15.72 -6.33
CA GLY A 308 77.21 15.38 -6.79
C GLY A 308 76.97 15.95 -8.18
N LEU A 309 76.22 15.20 -9.00
CA LEU A 309 75.96 15.60 -10.37
C LEU A 309 74.70 16.45 -10.40
N SER A 310 74.82 17.72 -10.78
CA SER A 310 73.64 18.50 -11.22
C SER A 310 72.86 17.68 -12.25
N ALA A 311 71.53 17.74 -12.24
CA ALA A 311 70.67 16.96 -13.16
C ALA A 311 71.15 16.94 -14.63
N ASN A 312 71.63 18.07 -15.19
CA ASN A 312 72.20 18.13 -16.54
C ASN A 312 73.38 17.16 -16.75
N ARG A 313 74.30 17.14 -15.79
CA ARG A 313 75.48 16.28 -15.81
C ARG A 313 75.12 14.83 -15.49
N GLU A 314 74.09 14.60 -14.68
CA GLU A 314 73.53 13.27 -14.43
C GLU A 314 72.96 12.66 -15.70
N ALA A 315 72.08 13.35 -16.41
CA ALA A 315 71.51 12.83 -17.65
C ALA A 315 72.56 12.70 -18.76
N GLU A 316 73.56 13.57 -18.81
CA GLU A 316 74.67 13.40 -19.73
C GLU A 316 75.59 12.23 -19.32
N ALA A 317 75.76 11.94 -18.02
CA ALA A 317 76.44 10.76 -17.53
C ALA A 317 75.66 9.46 -17.86
N VAL A 318 74.33 9.47 -17.75
CA VAL A 318 73.45 8.36 -18.18
C VAL A 318 73.44 8.22 -19.71
N ALA A 319 73.40 9.32 -20.46
CA ALA A 319 73.34 9.28 -21.92
C ALA A 319 74.69 8.94 -22.56
N LYS A 320 75.80 9.50 -22.05
CA LYS A 320 77.13 9.49 -22.66
C LYS A 320 78.21 8.82 -21.79
N GLY A 321 78.04 8.76 -20.48
CA GLY A 321 79.07 8.36 -19.51
C GLY A 321 79.31 6.86 -19.34
N GLY A 322 79.23 6.06 -20.41
CA GLY A 322 79.55 4.64 -20.35
C GLY A 322 80.44 4.20 -21.50
N ALA A 323 81.27 3.20 -21.21
CA ALA A 323 82.23 2.70 -22.14
C ALA A 323 82.15 1.18 -22.19
N SER A 324 81.89 0.62 -23.38
CA SER A 324 82.00 -0.83 -23.61
C SER A 324 83.46 -1.23 -23.87
N SER A 325 84.35 -0.27 -24.20
CA SER A 325 85.79 -0.46 -24.36
C SER A 325 86.61 0.63 -23.64
N ALA A 326 87.89 0.36 -23.38
CA ALA A 326 88.80 1.32 -22.73
C ALA A 326 88.97 2.63 -23.53
N ASP A 327 89.03 2.54 -24.86
CA ASP A 327 89.18 3.69 -25.75
C ASP A 327 87.96 4.62 -25.69
N GLN A 328 86.75 4.06 -25.70
CA GLN A 328 85.52 4.82 -25.49
C GLN A 328 85.44 5.45 -24.09
N GLY A 329 86.06 4.81 -23.09
CA GLY A 329 86.11 5.30 -21.72
C GLY A 329 86.96 6.56 -21.55
N SER A 330 88.00 6.71 -22.36
CA SER A 330 88.87 7.90 -22.38
C SER A 330 88.23 9.12 -23.08
N LEU A 331 87.26 8.87 -23.95
CA LEU A 331 86.48 9.85 -24.71
C LEU A 331 85.19 10.27 -23.99
N SER A 332 84.88 9.65 -22.84
CA SER A 332 83.74 10.01 -22.01
C SER A 332 83.89 11.45 -21.49
N PRO A 333 82.88 12.32 -21.65
CA PRO A 333 82.89 13.68 -21.11
C PRO A 333 82.87 13.73 -19.57
N TYR A 334 82.80 12.58 -18.90
CA TYR A 334 82.69 12.41 -17.44
C TYR A 334 83.77 11.49 -16.85
N LYS A 335 84.92 11.36 -17.53
CA LYS A 335 86.03 10.50 -17.09
C LYS A 335 86.51 10.82 -15.66
N GLU A 336 86.31 12.04 -15.20
CA GLU A 336 86.67 12.57 -13.88
C GLU A 336 85.79 12.05 -12.72
N ASN A 337 84.50 11.77 -12.97
CA ASN A 337 83.58 11.14 -12.01
C ASN A 337 83.50 9.63 -12.21
N GLY A 338 83.97 9.19 -13.36
CA GLY A 338 84.05 7.81 -13.73
C GLY A 338 82.76 7.24 -14.30
N ASN A 339 82.90 6.42 -15.34
CA ASN A 339 81.78 5.86 -16.10
C ASN A 339 80.76 5.06 -15.26
N LEU A 340 79.47 5.27 -15.52
CA LEU A 340 78.39 4.41 -15.01
C LEU A 340 78.52 2.99 -15.58
N PRO A 341 78.10 1.94 -14.84
CA PRO A 341 78.10 0.57 -15.35
C PRO A 341 77.34 0.48 -16.69
N PHE A 342 77.90 -0.21 -17.68
CA PHE A 342 77.28 -0.32 -19.02
C PHE A 342 75.85 -0.88 -18.96
N THR A 343 75.57 -1.82 -18.04
CA THR A 343 74.25 -2.41 -17.83
C THR A 343 73.24 -1.41 -17.28
N PHE A 344 73.57 -0.73 -16.17
CA PHE A 344 72.72 0.30 -15.60
C PHE A 344 72.53 1.47 -16.57
N ARG A 345 73.61 1.94 -17.22
CA ARG A 345 73.54 3.03 -18.19
C ARG A 345 72.68 2.70 -19.39
N THR A 346 72.88 1.56 -20.04
CA THR A 346 72.12 1.19 -21.24
C THR A 346 70.64 1.11 -20.89
N TYR A 347 70.33 0.47 -19.76
CA TYR A 347 68.99 0.39 -19.23
C TYR A 347 68.39 1.77 -18.89
N ALA A 348 69.08 2.55 -18.06
CA ALA A 348 68.72 3.90 -17.67
C ALA A 348 68.51 4.81 -18.89
N ARG A 349 69.42 4.79 -19.86
CA ARG A 349 69.34 5.61 -21.08
C ARG A 349 68.18 5.20 -21.98
N ASP A 350 68.08 3.91 -22.28
CA ASP A 350 67.18 3.40 -23.31
C ASP A 350 65.74 3.25 -22.79
N TYR A 351 65.57 3.07 -21.49
CA TYR A 351 64.27 2.89 -20.86
C TYR A 351 63.88 4.13 -20.02
N TYR A 352 64.69 4.63 -19.08
CA TYR A 352 64.16 5.58 -18.06
C TYR A 352 64.53 7.06 -18.21
N SER A 353 65.62 7.39 -18.90
CA SER A 353 66.15 8.77 -18.97
C SER A 353 65.28 9.71 -19.81
N LYS A 354 64.29 9.17 -20.52
CA LYS A 354 63.36 9.91 -21.38
C LYS A 354 61.91 9.86 -20.88
N THR A 355 61.66 9.20 -19.74
CA THR A 355 60.30 8.93 -19.25
C THR A 355 59.58 10.22 -18.94
N LEU A 356 60.18 11.12 -18.15
CA LEU A 356 59.60 12.39 -17.75
C LEU A 356 60.39 13.57 -18.35
N LYS A 357 59.69 14.66 -18.67
CA LYS A 357 60.27 15.88 -19.24
C LYS A 357 59.81 17.09 -18.39
N PRO A 358 60.66 18.11 -18.16
CA PRO A 358 60.22 19.37 -17.55
C PRO A 358 59.23 20.11 -18.45
N VAL A 359 58.19 20.72 -17.89
CA VAL A 359 57.23 21.52 -18.65
C VAL A 359 57.42 23.02 -18.35
N THR A 360 58.52 23.58 -18.87
CA THR A 360 58.84 25.02 -18.79
C THR A 360 59.02 25.62 -20.18
N SER A 361 58.81 26.92 -20.32
CA SER A 361 59.06 27.65 -21.57
C SER A 361 60.56 27.92 -21.78
N ALA A 362 61.31 28.09 -20.69
CA ALA A 362 62.74 28.40 -20.69
C ALA A 362 63.65 27.20 -21.01
N VAL A 363 63.18 25.97 -20.76
CA VAL A 363 63.82 24.71 -21.15
C VAL A 363 62.81 23.89 -21.97
N PRO A 364 62.81 24.02 -23.31
CA PRO A 364 61.76 23.46 -24.15
C PRO A 364 61.86 21.92 -24.26
N LEU A 365 60.73 21.30 -24.57
CA LEU A 365 60.66 19.86 -24.76
C LEU A 365 61.49 19.41 -25.97
N SER A 366 62.37 18.44 -25.73
CA SER A 366 63.05 17.70 -26.78
C SER A 366 63.05 16.21 -26.47
N ASP A 367 62.95 15.41 -27.52
CA ASP A 367 63.19 13.97 -27.57
C ASP A 367 64.70 13.63 -27.64
N ILE A 368 65.53 14.62 -27.93
CA ILE A 368 66.99 14.52 -27.94
C ILE A 368 67.51 14.80 -26.53
N ILE A 369 68.10 13.79 -25.89
CA ILE A 369 68.61 13.89 -24.49
C ILE A 369 69.58 15.07 -24.30
N SER A 370 70.40 15.42 -25.32
CA SER A 370 71.33 16.54 -25.23
C SER A 370 70.66 17.93 -25.19
N LYS A 371 69.37 18.03 -25.54
CA LYS A 371 68.57 19.26 -25.47
C LYS A 371 67.63 19.28 -24.26
N ASN A 372 67.45 18.14 -23.58
CA ASN A 372 66.61 18.00 -22.39
C ASN A 372 67.23 16.97 -21.42
N PRO A 373 68.20 17.41 -20.59
CA PRO A 373 69.01 16.54 -19.76
C PRO A 373 68.46 16.36 -18.33
N PHE A 374 67.14 16.35 -18.12
CA PHE A 374 66.53 16.24 -16.77
C PHE A 374 65.82 14.90 -16.55
N GLY A 375 66.35 13.82 -17.15
CA GLY A 375 65.70 12.52 -17.26
C GLY A 375 65.34 11.85 -15.93
N GLY A 376 64.09 11.39 -15.79
CA GLY A 376 63.63 10.62 -14.63
C GLY A 376 62.75 11.39 -13.65
N TRP A 377 62.54 12.68 -13.83
CA TRP A 377 61.53 13.49 -13.13
C TRP A 377 60.97 14.57 -14.06
N GLY A 378 59.86 15.17 -13.68
CA GLY A 378 59.20 16.23 -14.44
C GLY A 378 58.20 16.98 -13.59
N PHE A 379 57.75 18.13 -14.07
CA PHE A 379 56.71 18.88 -13.40
C PHE A 379 55.89 19.67 -14.40
N GLN A 380 54.67 19.97 -14.01
CA GLN A 380 53.74 20.83 -14.71
C GLN A 380 53.30 21.93 -13.76
N VAL A 381 53.40 23.20 -14.18
CA VAL A 381 52.77 24.29 -13.44
C VAL A 381 51.27 24.08 -13.46
N TRP A 382 50.68 24.08 -12.28
CA TRP A 382 49.25 23.96 -12.10
C TRP A 382 48.65 25.36 -12.01
N GLY A 383 47.95 25.76 -13.07
CA GLY A 383 47.45 27.12 -13.19
C GLY A 383 46.14 27.16 -13.94
N TYR A 384 45.06 27.43 -13.20
CA TYR A 384 43.82 27.93 -13.75
C TYR A 384 43.31 29.12 -12.97
N GLY A 385 43.67 30.26 -13.52
CA GLY A 385 42.75 31.36 -13.71
C GLY A 385 43.33 32.13 -14.88
N GLU A 386 42.58 32.40 -15.92
CA GLU A 386 42.84 33.64 -16.63
C GLU A 386 41.72 34.60 -16.32
N GLU A 387 42.03 35.88 -16.54
CA GLU A 387 41.09 36.98 -16.61
C GLU A 387 39.76 36.45 -17.15
N TYR A 388 38.77 36.28 -16.27
CA TYR A 388 37.41 36.07 -16.72
C TYR A 388 37.14 37.16 -17.74
N SER A 389 36.69 36.82 -18.95
CA SER A 389 35.85 37.77 -19.66
C SER A 389 34.82 38.18 -18.63
N LYS A 390 34.80 39.45 -18.22
CA LYS A 390 34.04 39.86 -17.05
C LYS A 390 32.57 39.60 -17.39
N LYS A 391 32.04 38.48 -16.89
CA LYS A 391 30.72 37.96 -17.20
C LYS A 391 29.99 37.71 -15.88
N PRO A 392 29.60 38.78 -15.17
CA PRO A 392 28.65 38.68 -14.07
C PRO A 392 27.49 37.72 -14.41
N ALA A 393 27.27 36.75 -13.54
CA ALA A 393 26.09 35.90 -13.54
C ALA A 393 25.12 36.33 -12.44
N ILE A 394 23.90 35.79 -12.49
CA ILE A 394 22.91 35.93 -11.42
C ILE A 394 22.49 34.55 -10.92
N ASP A 395 22.50 34.36 -9.60
CA ASP A 395 21.86 33.23 -8.93
C ASP A 395 20.63 33.70 -8.13
N ALA A 396 19.73 32.76 -7.84
CA ALA A 396 18.49 33.04 -7.10
C ALA A 396 18.25 32.01 -5.99
N LEU A 397 17.89 32.51 -4.82
CA LEU A 397 17.60 31.74 -3.62
C LEU A 397 16.19 32.05 -3.11
N LEU A 398 15.54 31.06 -2.52
CA LEU A 398 14.40 31.21 -1.64
C LEU A 398 14.90 31.24 -0.20
N ASN A 399 14.56 32.29 0.54
CA ASN A 399 14.70 32.34 1.99
C ASN A 399 13.34 32.00 2.60
N VAL A 400 13.29 30.85 3.27
CA VAL A 400 12.07 30.22 3.73
C VAL A 400 11.93 30.39 5.23
N THR A 401 10.77 30.90 5.65
CA THR A 401 10.35 30.93 7.06
C THR A 401 9.16 30.00 7.26
N VAL A 402 9.33 28.98 8.11
CA VAL A 402 8.25 28.04 8.43
C VAL A 402 7.30 28.68 9.44
N VAL A 403 6.00 28.62 9.16
CA VAL A 403 4.92 29.11 10.03
C VAL A 403 3.95 27.98 10.37
N ASP A 404 3.23 28.14 11.47
CA ASP A 404 2.16 27.23 11.88
C ASP A 404 0.85 27.50 11.10
N LYS A 405 -0.18 26.70 11.39
CA LYS A 405 -1.52 26.83 10.79
C LYS A 405 -2.22 28.18 11.05
N ASN A 406 -1.75 28.96 12.03
CA ASN A 406 -2.28 30.28 12.35
C ASN A 406 -1.46 31.40 11.69
N GLY A 407 -0.34 31.06 11.02
CA GLY A 407 0.59 31.99 10.39
C GLY A 407 1.69 32.50 11.32
N ASP A 408 1.84 31.91 12.51
CA ASP A 408 2.87 32.29 13.48
C ASP A 408 4.20 31.54 13.20
N PRO A 409 5.38 32.19 13.24
CA PRO A 409 6.66 31.53 12.97
C PRO A 409 6.97 30.39 13.95
N THR A 410 7.40 29.24 13.43
CA THR A 410 7.82 28.09 14.25
C THR A 410 9.25 28.20 14.77
N GLY A 411 10.04 29.12 14.20
CA GLY A 411 11.47 29.30 14.48
C GLY A 411 12.40 28.55 13.52
N GLU A 412 11.85 27.76 12.59
CA GLU A 412 12.60 27.07 11.54
C GLU A 412 12.75 27.97 10.29
N HIS A 413 13.99 28.10 9.82
CA HIS A 413 14.35 28.91 8.65
C HIS A 413 15.45 28.20 7.84
N PHE A 414 15.34 28.23 6.52
CA PHE A 414 16.35 27.66 5.62
C PHE A 414 16.38 28.40 4.28
N THR A 415 17.40 28.12 3.48
CA THR A 415 17.55 28.69 2.14
C THR A 415 17.69 27.60 1.09
N GLU A 416 16.95 27.73 0.00
CA GLU A 416 16.97 26.77 -1.12
C GLU A 416 17.25 27.48 -2.45
N PRO A 417 18.16 26.98 -3.31
CA PRO A 417 18.35 27.54 -4.63
C PRO A 417 17.14 27.32 -5.53
N VAL A 418 16.83 28.33 -6.33
CA VAL A 418 15.77 28.23 -7.34
C VAL A 418 16.26 27.37 -8.50
N ARG A 419 15.50 26.35 -8.89
CA ARG A 419 15.85 25.42 -9.98
C ARG A 419 16.20 26.19 -11.26
N GLY A 420 17.39 25.93 -11.82
CA GLY A 420 17.87 26.58 -13.04
C GLY A 420 18.51 27.96 -12.85
N TRP A 421 18.63 28.43 -11.60
CA TRP A 421 19.23 29.70 -11.19
C TRP A 421 20.26 29.52 -10.06
N SER A 422 20.89 28.35 -9.96
CA SER A 422 22.07 28.19 -9.11
C SER A 422 23.32 28.75 -9.79
N GLU A 423 24.40 28.88 -9.03
CA GLU A 423 25.70 29.30 -9.56
C GLU A 423 26.21 28.38 -10.69
N ASP A 424 25.91 27.08 -10.60
CA ASP A 424 26.29 26.08 -11.60
C ASP A 424 25.53 26.22 -12.93
N ASN A 425 24.34 26.84 -12.92
CA ASN A 425 23.56 27.07 -14.13
C ASN A 425 24.13 28.18 -15.02
N LYS A 426 25.13 28.94 -14.53
CA LYS A 426 25.87 29.95 -15.29
C LYS A 426 24.95 30.93 -16.05
N ARG A 427 23.91 31.45 -15.37
CA ARG A 427 22.98 32.46 -15.93
C ARG A 427 23.67 33.81 -16.09
N PHE A 428 24.45 33.96 -17.17
CA PHE A 428 25.23 35.17 -17.44
C PHE A 428 24.33 36.35 -17.79
N LEU A 429 24.47 37.45 -17.06
CA LEU A 429 23.65 38.66 -17.21
C LEU A 429 23.76 39.27 -18.61
N SER A 430 24.90 39.10 -19.30
CA SER A 430 25.08 39.54 -20.69
C SER A 430 24.31 38.72 -21.73
N GLU A 431 23.85 37.52 -21.36
CA GLU A 431 23.24 36.54 -22.27
C GLU A 431 21.70 36.49 -22.09
N LEU A 432 21.16 37.01 -20.98
CA LEU A 432 19.73 37.15 -20.69
C LEU A 432 19.05 38.28 -21.49
N THR A 433 19.09 38.16 -22.82
CA THR A 433 18.62 39.19 -23.75
C THR A 433 17.22 38.91 -24.32
N GLN A 434 16.78 37.65 -24.34
CA GLN A 434 15.45 37.28 -24.79
C GLN A 434 14.43 37.48 -23.68
N TYR A 435 13.18 37.79 -24.05
CA TYR A 435 12.10 38.02 -23.08
C TYR A 435 11.90 36.83 -22.14
N SER A 436 11.90 35.60 -22.64
CA SER A 436 11.73 34.39 -21.82
C SER A 436 12.83 34.16 -20.78
N ASP A 437 14.06 34.61 -21.06
CA ASP A 437 15.23 34.40 -20.19
C ASP A 437 15.29 35.40 -19.03
N LYS A 438 14.41 36.42 -19.04
CA LYS A 438 14.33 37.43 -17.98
C LYS A 438 13.44 37.01 -16.81
N PHE A 439 12.78 35.85 -16.86
CA PHE A 439 11.86 35.40 -15.82
C PHE A 439 12.51 34.34 -14.91
N ILE A 440 12.71 34.68 -13.64
CA ILE A 440 13.02 33.71 -12.60
C ILE A 440 11.70 33.09 -12.14
N THR A 441 11.42 31.84 -12.53
CA THR A 441 10.14 31.16 -12.27
C THR A 441 10.34 29.91 -11.43
N ALA A 442 9.51 29.71 -10.40
CA ALA A 442 9.47 28.47 -9.63
C ALA A 442 8.05 28.14 -9.14
N GLY A 443 7.88 26.92 -8.63
CA GLY A 443 6.61 26.45 -8.10
C GLY A 443 6.28 27.02 -6.73
N MET A 444 5.03 26.82 -6.31
CA MET A 444 4.52 27.22 -4.99
C MET A 444 4.87 26.24 -3.86
N THR A 445 5.82 25.32 -4.07
CA THR A 445 6.20 24.28 -3.12
C THR A 445 7.71 24.14 -3.05
N VAL A 446 8.24 23.92 -1.85
CA VAL A 446 9.68 23.74 -1.59
C VAL A 446 9.89 22.39 -0.91
N GLU A 447 10.88 21.63 -1.37
CA GLU A 447 11.32 20.39 -0.73
C GLU A 447 12.64 20.68 0.00
N HIS A 448 12.72 20.34 1.28
CA HIS A 448 13.92 20.51 2.11
C HIS A 448 13.96 19.38 3.16
N ASP A 449 15.09 18.69 3.31
CA ASP A 449 15.29 17.60 4.27
C ASP A 449 14.19 16.50 4.26
N ASN A 450 13.75 16.08 3.07
CA ASN A 450 12.64 15.13 2.83
C ASN A 450 11.26 15.60 3.31
N LYS A 451 11.13 16.85 3.72
CA LYS A 451 9.85 17.50 4.00
C LYS A 451 9.44 18.35 2.80
N THR A 452 8.14 18.55 2.68
CA THR A 452 7.56 19.44 1.67
C THR A 452 6.85 20.58 2.37
N TYR A 453 7.05 21.78 1.85
CA TYR A 453 6.52 23.01 2.38
C TYR A 453 5.71 23.71 1.30
N GLU A 454 4.52 24.19 1.64
CA GLU A 454 3.68 24.99 0.74
C GLU A 454 3.94 26.48 0.97
N ILE A 455 4.28 27.21 -0.10
CA ILE A 455 4.48 28.66 -0.05
C ILE A 455 3.12 29.34 0.12
N LEU A 456 3.00 30.12 1.20
CA LEU A 456 1.80 30.91 1.44
C LEU A 456 1.76 32.12 0.49
N PRO A 457 0.58 32.47 -0.06
CA PRO A 457 0.43 33.68 -0.86
C PRO A 457 0.80 34.94 -0.09
N ASP A 458 1.53 35.84 -0.74
CA ASP A 458 1.93 37.12 -0.20
C ASP A 458 2.01 38.15 -1.34
N GLU A 459 1.04 39.08 -1.38
CA GLU A 459 1.00 40.13 -2.41
C GLU A 459 2.19 41.08 -2.32
N ASN A 460 2.87 41.13 -1.16
CA ASN A 460 4.01 42.01 -0.90
C ASN A 460 5.25 41.24 -0.43
N ALA A 461 5.53 40.07 -1.04
CA ALA A 461 6.72 39.29 -0.72
C ALA A 461 7.98 40.10 -1.00
N LYS A 462 8.82 40.25 0.02
CA LYS A 462 10.10 40.96 -0.07
C LYS A 462 11.10 40.14 -0.90
N PHE A 463 11.88 40.79 -1.74
CA PHE A 463 13.12 40.22 -2.29
C PHE A 463 14.31 41.17 -2.13
N THR A 464 15.51 40.61 -2.04
CA THR A 464 16.78 41.35 -2.05
C THR A 464 17.58 40.98 -3.27
N LEU A 465 18.21 41.96 -3.93
CA LEU A 465 19.16 41.74 -5.01
C LEU A 465 20.50 42.35 -4.58
N VAL A 466 21.52 41.54 -4.36
CA VAL A 466 22.79 41.99 -3.76
C VAL A 466 23.99 41.63 -4.62
N ASP A 467 25.07 42.38 -4.44
CA ASP A 467 26.38 42.06 -4.96
C ASP A 467 27.02 40.95 -4.10
N LYS A 468 27.31 39.76 -4.68
CA LYS A 468 27.88 38.64 -3.90
C LYS A 468 29.23 38.94 -3.25
N LYS A 469 30.01 39.89 -3.79
CA LYS A 469 31.30 40.31 -3.22
C LYS A 469 31.16 41.42 -2.18
N ASP A 470 30.04 42.12 -2.19
CA ASP A 470 29.71 43.18 -1.24
C ASP A 470 28.22 43.09 -0.88
N LEU A 471 27.92 42.18 0.05
CA LEU A 471 26.55 41.87 0.48
C LEU A 471 25.81 43.07 1.09
N THR A 472 26.51 44.18 1.35
CA THR A 472 25.89 45.42 1.85
C THR A 472 25.32 46.30 0.72
N ASP A 473 25.75 46.08 -0.53
CA ASP A 473 25.28 46.81 -1.69
C ASP A 473 24.07 46.11 -2.33
N ASN A 474 22.88 46.64 -2.03
CA ASN A 474 21.66 46.26 -2.72
C ASN A 474 21.67 46.87 -4.14
N LEU A 475 21.62 46.00 -5.15
CA LEU A 475 21.69 46.32 -6.57
C LEU A 475 20.36 46.81 -7.13
N ASN A 476 19.24 46.64 -6.41
CA ASN A 476 17.94 47.14 -6.83
C ASN A 476 17.86 48.66 -6.63
N LYS A 477 18.41 49.38 -7.60
CA LYS A 477 18.57 50.84 -7.60
C LYS A 477 17.78 51.43 -8.76
N SER A 478 17.14 52.58 -8.53
CA SER A 478 16.52 53.37 -9.61
C SER A 478 17.54 53.82 -10.66
N GLU A 479 18.78 54.10 -10.22
CA GLU A 479 19.95 54.32 -11.06
C GLU A 479 21.13 53.50 -10.52
N LEU A 480 21.72 52.65 -11.35
CA LEU A 480 22.90 51.83 -11.00
C LEU A 480 24.18 52.68 -10.95
N LYS A 481 24.30 53.50 -9.90
CA LYS A 481 25.48 54.29 -9.53
C LYS A 481 26.04 53.84 -8.19
N VAL A 482 27.34 53.98 -8.00
CA VAL A 482 28.02 53.58 -6.75
C VAL A 482 27.54 54.41 -5.56
N SER A 483 27.18 55.68 -5.77
CA SER A 483 26.64 56.58 -4.74
C SER A 483 25.16 56.36 -4.43
N SER A 484 24.42 55.64 -5.28
CA SER A 484 22.99 55.39 -5.11
C SER A 484 22.76 54.24 -4.14
N LYS A 485 21.83 54.42 -3.21
CA LYS A 485 21.39 53.38 -2.29
C LYS A 485 20.30 52.53 -2.96
N GLY A 486 20.45 51.20 -2.92
CA GLY A 486 19.40 50.28 -3.32
C GLY A 486 18.42 49.99 -2.20
N GLU A 487 17.23 49.53 -2.57
CA GLU A 487 16.16 49.18 -1.64
C GLU A 487 15.66 47.77 -1.93
N ASP A 488 15.14 47.10 -0.90
CA ASP A 488 14.53 45.79 -1.07
C ASP A 488 13.31 45.93 -2.00
N GLY A 489 13.19 45.00 -2.95
CA GLY A 489 12.05 44.98 -3.85
C GLY A 489 10.88 44.20 -3.26
N VAL A 490 9.73 44.34 -3.89
CA VAL A 490 8.49 43.67 -3.50
C VAL A 490 7.87 43.05 -4.75
N VAL A 491 7.51 41.77 -4.68
CA VAL A 491 6.81 41.04 -5.75
C VAL A 491 5.59 40.33 -5.17
N SER A 492 4.56 40.16 -5.98
CA SER A 492 3.39 39.38 -5.58
C SER A 492 3.62 37.89 -5.80
N VAL A 493 3.63 37.13 -4.71
CA VAL A 493 3.49 35.67 -4.73
C VAL A 493 1.99 35.38 -4.81
N PRO A 494 1.47 34.92 -5.97
CA PRO A 494 0.06 35.06 -6.32
C PRO A 494 -0.88 34.23 -5.44
N SER A 495 -2.05 34.81 -5.14
CA SER A 495 -3.15 34.24 -4.34
C SER A 495 -4.30 33.66 -5.19
N LYS A 496 -4.24 33.78 -6.52
CA LYS A 496 -5.32 33.32 -7.40
C LYS A 496 -5.33 31.79 -7.51
N ALA A 497 -6.48 31.19 -7.21
CA ALA A 497 -6.75 29.80 -7.54
C ALA A 497 -6.38 29.51 -9.01
N GLY A 498 -5.39 28.63 -9.22
CA GLY A 498 -4.92 28.21 -10.53
C GLY A 498 -3.51 28.67 -10.94
N THR A 499 -2.86 29.60 -10.21
CA THR A 499 -1.44 29.90 -10.43
C THR A 499 -0.55 28.94 -9.64
N ALA A 500 0.15 28.04 -10.33
CA ALA A 500 1.02 27.03 -9.72
C ALA A 500 2.49 27.47 -9.57
N THR A 501 2.80 28.69 -10.00
CA THR A 501 4.15 29.24 -10.06
C THR A 501 4.16 30.71 -9.67
N TRP A 502 5.23 31.16 -9.04
CA TRP A 502 5.59 32.57 -8.88
C TRP A 502 6.71 32.92 -9.87
N PHE A 503 6.86 34.21 -10.19
CA PHE A 503 7.97 34.67 -11.03
C PHE A 503 8.47 36.05 -10.60
N ILE A 504 9.72 36.36 -10.94
CA ILE A 504 10.32 37.70 -10.86
C ILE A 504 10.87 38.05 -12.25
N GLU A 505 10.50 39.21 -12.78
CA GLU A 505 10.95 39.70 -14.09
C GLU A 505 12.16 40.63 -13.96
N LEU A 506 13.29 40.22 -14.53
CA LEU A 506 14.51 41.01 -14.59
C LEU A 506 14.36 42.16 -15.61
N GLY A 507 14.62 43.39 -15.19
CA GLY A 507 14.39 44.60 -15.98
C GLY A 507 13.06 45.31 -15.70
N TYR A 508 12.11 44.62 -15.05
CA TYR A 508 10.85 45.20 -14.60
C TYR A 508 10.78 45.29 -13.07
N ASP A 509 10.83 44.14 -12.38
CA ASP A 509 10.87 44.09 -10.91
C ASP A 509 12.28 44.45 -10.39
N THR A 510 13.31 44.15 -11.18
CA THR A 510 14.71 44.45 -10.90
C THR A 510 15.33 45.29 -12.03
N PRO A 511 16.54 45.85 -11.86
CA PRO A 511 17.23 46.52 -12.96
C PRO A 511 17.56 45.57 -14.12
N GLU A 512 17.65 46.11 -15.33
CA GLU A 512 17.92 45.34 -16.56
C GLU A 512 19.20 44.49 -16.46
N PRO A 513 19.19 43.21 -16.88
CA PRO A 513 20.34 42.31 -16.80
C PRO A 513 21.63 42.89 -17.40
N LEU A 514 21.51 43.54 -18.57
CA LEU A 514 22.62 44.22 -19.24
C LEU A 514 23.21 45.39 -18.44
N SER A 515 22.37 46.09 -17.67
CA SER A 515 22.83 47.17 -16.79
C SER A 515 23.53 46.61 -15.55
N LEU A 516 23.01 45.53 -14.98
CA LEU A 516 23.67 44.79 -13.88
C LEU A 516 25.01 44.21 -14.32
N HIS A 517 25.09 43.63 -15.52
CA HIS A 517 26.34 43.16 -16.14
C HIS A 517 27.40 44.26 -16.15
N LYS A 518 27.05 45.46 -16.60
CA LYS A 518 27.98 46.60 -16.60
C LYS A 518 28.36 47.05 -15.17
N TYR A 519 27.38 47.20 -14.29
CA TYR A 519 27.61 47.66 -12.91
C TYR A 519 28.53 46.75 -12.12
N LEU A 520 28.36 45.44 -12.28
CA LEU A 520 29.14 44.42 -11.59
C LEU A 520 30.50 44.13 -12.23
N GLY A 521 30.93 44.95 -13.18
CA GLY A 521 32.30 44.90 -13.72
C GLY A 521 32.44 44.19 -15.06
N GLY A 522 31.34 43.85 -15.74
CA GLY A 522 31.30 43.10 -16.98
C GLY A 522 31.97 43.74 -18.20
N ASP A 523 32.42 42.92 -19.16
CA ASP A 523 33.14 43.39 -20.34
C ASP A 523 32.21 44.06 -21.34
N SER A 524 32.62 45.23 -21.82
CA SER A 524 31.79 46.25 -22.46
C SER A 524 31.44 46.00 -23.93
N LYS A 525 31.57 44.78 -24.46
CA LYS A 525 31.34 44.51 -25.90
C LYS A 525 29.87 44.39 -26.29
N THR A 526 28.95 44.21 -25.33
CA THR A 526 27.51 44.09 -25.59
C THR A 526 26.71 44.83 -24.53
N GLY A 527 26.29 46.06 -24.86
CA GLY A 527 25.08 46.72 -24.34
C GLY A 527 25.03 47.02 -22.84
N GLY A 528 25.17 48.30 -22.49
CA GLY A 528 24.69 48.87 -21.23
C GLY A 528 24.59 50.39 -21.41
N SER A 529 23.62 51.05 -20.78
CA SER A 529 23.51 52.51 -20.88
C SER A 529 24.83 53.17 -20.43
N SER A 530 25.25 54.24 -21.10
CA SER A 530 26.41 55.03 -20.70
C SER A 530 26.26 55.63 -19.29
N SER A 531 25.02 55.74 -18.80
CA SER A 531 24.65 56.29 -17.48
C SER A 531 24.85 55.35 -16.28
N VAL A 532 25.23 54.09 -16.49
CA VAL A 532 25.46 53.09 -15.43
C VAL A 532 26.94 53.07 -15.05
N ASP A 533 27.26 53.19 -13.76
CA ASP A 533 28.63 53.09 -13.25
C ASP A 533 29.17 51.67 -13.42
N ASN A 534 30.49 51.50 -13.37
CA ASN A 534 31.12 50.20 -13.16
C ASN A 534 31.79 50.20 -11.78
N LYS A 535 31.16 49.54 -10.80
CA LYS A 535 31.62 49.52 -9.40
C LYS A 535 33.05 49.01 -9.25
N TYR A 536 33.46 48.08 -10.10
CA TYR A 536 34.76 47.41 -10.03
C TYR A 536 35.81 47.98 -10.99
N GLU A 537 35.53 49.10 -11.66
CA GLU A 537 36.42 49.72 -12.65
C GLU A 537 37.80 50.06 -12.07
N ASN A 538 37.86 50.52 -10.82
CA ASN A 538 39.08 50.98 -10.15
C ASN A 538 39.73 49.94 -9.22
N SER A 539 39.18 48.71 -9.13
CA SER A 539 39.59 47.71 -8.14
C SER A 539 40.77 46.83 -8.59
N GLY A 540 41.30 47.03 -9.80
CA GLY A 540 42.39 46.22 -10.40
C GLY A 540 41.92 45.43 -11.62
N LYS A 541 42.87 44.84 -12.38
CA LYS A 541 42.54 44.00 -13.54
C LYS A 541 41.75 42.75 -13.09
N ASN A 542 40.63 42.46 -13.78
CA ASN A 542 39.80 41.24 -13.66
C ASN A 542 38.87 41.11 -12.46
N ILE A 543 38.56 42.21 -11.80
CA ILE A 543 37.57 42.17 -10.71
C ILE A 543 36.19 42.47 -11.29
N PHE A 544 35.28 41.51 -11.15
CA PHE A 544 33.84 41.62 -11.35
C PHE A 544 33.13 40.82 -10.25
N SER A 545 31.83 40.98 -10.08
CA SER A 545 31.03 40.22 -9.11
C SER A 545 29.78 39.61 -9.75
N ASN A 546 29.15 38.67 -9.08
CA ASN A 546 27.87 38.09 -9.46
C ASN A 546 26.75 38.74 -8.65
N ALA A 547 25.55 38.79 -9.22
CA ALA A 547 24.35 39.18 -8.49
C ALA A 547 23.76 37.96 -7.78
N GLN A 548 23.19 38.17 -6.59
CA GLN A 548 22.35 37.19 -5.92
C GLN A 548 20.99 37.79 -5.63
N LEU A 549 19.94 37.14 -6.13
CA LEU A 549 18.57 37.43 -5.79
C LEU A 549 18.11 36.50 -4.67
N THR A 550 17.41 37.02 -3.68
CA THR A 550 16.81 36.22 -2.61
C THR A 550 15.36 36.66 -2.41
N LEU A 551 14.41 35.76 -2.67
CA LEU A 551 12.99 35.97 -2.41
C LEU A 551 12.64 35.41 -1.02
N TYR A 552 11.98 36.20 -0.19
CA TYR A 552 11.59 35.81 1.17
C TYR A 552 10.15 35.33 1.16
N VAL A 553 9.94 34.09 1.57
CA VAL A 553 8.62 33.44 1.57
C VAL A 553 8.30 32.85 2.93
N LYS A 554 7.01 32.83 3.26
CA LYS A 554 6.47 32.05 4.37
C LYS A 554 5.95 30.74 3.83
N VAL A 555 6.21 29.66 4.56
CA VAL A 555 5.73 28.33 4.17
C VAL A 555 5.04 27.64 5.33
N LEU A 556 4.06 26.80 5.01
CA LEU A 556 3.44 25.86 5.93
C LEU A 556 4.05 24.47 5.69
N GLU A 557 4.54 23.82 6.75
CA GLU A 557 4.94 22.41 6.66
C GLU A 557 3.70 21.55 6.40
N ASP A 558 3.74 20.76 5.33
CA ASP A 558 2.64 19.88 4.98
C ASP A 558 2.77 18.56 5.78
N SER A 559 1.93 18.40 6.81
CA SER A 559 1.96 17.30 7.78
C SER A 559 1.59 15.97 7.14
N THR A 560 2.44 14.96 7.32
CA THR A 560 2.19 13.58 6.88
C THR A 560 1.68 12.66 8.00
N GLU A 561 1.42 13.18 9.20
CA GLU A 561 0.91 12.34 10.29
C GLU A 561 -0.52 11.86 9.98
N PRO A 562 -0.84 10.57 10.20
CA PRO A 562 -2.18 10.06 10.01
C PRO A 562 -3.19 10.79 10.90
N VAL A 563 -4.34 11.14 10.32
CA VAL A 563 -5.44 11.72 11.10
C VAL A 563 -6.15 10.60 11.85
N GLU A 564 -6.11 10.63 13.17
CA GLU A 564 -6.84 9.69 14.01
C GLU A 564 -8.33 10.07 14.08
N THR A 565 -9.22 9.10 13.90
CA THR A 565 -10.66 9.31 14.11
C THR A 565 -11.31 8.11 14.77
N GLU A 566 -12.11 8.37 15.82
CA GLU A 566 -12.93 7.37 16.48
C GLU A 566 -14.41 7.53 16.10
N MET A 567 -15.03 6.41 15.74
CA MET A 567 -16.44 6.34 15.37
C MET A 567 -17.15 5.21 16.11
N GLU A 568 -18.47 5.29 16.20
CA GLU A 568 -19.30 4.27 16.83
C GLU A 568 -20.41 3.81 15.87
N VAL A 569 -20.57 2.49 15.73
CA VAL A 569 -21.80 1.90 15.19
C VAL A 569 -22.65 1.44 16.38
N PRO A 570 -23.79 2.10 16.65
CA PRO A 570 -24.62 1.82 17.80
C PRO A 570 -25.29 0.46 17.66
N GLN A 571 -25.87 -0.01 18.76
CA GLN A 571 -26.44 -1.35 18.82
C GLN A 571 -27.58 -1.54 17.79
N TRP A 572 -28.39 -0.50 17.51
CA TRP A 572 -29.53 -0.54 16.59
C TRP A 572 -29.19 -0.56 15.12
N ARG A 573 -27.92 -0.45 14.75
CA ARG A 573 -27.50 -0.36 13.36
C ARG A 573 -26.64 -1.54 12.94
N LEU A 574 -26.91 -2.10 11.76
CA LEU A 574 -26.06 -3.06 11.06
C LEU A 574 -24.90 -2.36 10.35
N SER A 575 -25.11 -1.12 9.94
CA SER A 575 -24.08 -0.25 9.40
C SER A 575 -24.38 1.20 9.73
N GLN A 576 -23.33 2.00 9.80
CA GLN A 576 -23.46 3.45 9.91
C GLN A 576 -22.37 4.14 9.09
N TYR A 577 -22.73 5.34 8.64
CA TYR A 577 -21.92 6.34 7.97
C TYR A 577 -21.81 6.12 6.46
N TRP A 578 -22.10 7.18 5.71
CA TRP A 578 -21.66 7.41 4.33
C TRP A 578 -21.37 8.91 4.25
N GLY A 579 -20.46 9.32 5.13
CA GLY A 579 -20.07 10.71 5.36
C GLY A 579 -18.58 10.77 5.66
N ASN A 580 -18.07 12.00 5.82
CA ASN A 580 -16.64 12.26 5.94
C ASN A 580 -16.00 11.43 7.06
N ILE A 581 -14.96 10.67 6.70
CA ILE A 581 -14.25 9.77 7.62
C ILE A 581 -13.59 10.54 8.77
N SER A 582 -13.26 11.81 8.53
CA SER A 582 -12.95 12.81 9.53
C SER A 582 -13.73 14.10 9.20
N PRO A 583 -14.72 14.50 10.00
CA PRO A 583 -15.57 15.66 9.71
C PRO A 583 -14.88 17.01 9.94
N GLU A 584 -13.82 17.06 10.76
CA GLU A 584 -13.17 18.30 11.18
C GLU A 584 -11.77 18.51 10.62
N VAL A 585 -11.10 17.44 10.16
CA VAL A 585 -9.69 17.48 9.74
C VAL A 585 -9.52 16.69 8.44
N THR A 586 -8.78 17.25 7.50
CA THR A 586 -8.39 16.54 6.26
C THR A 586 -6.89 16.47 6.14
N ASN A 587 -6.42 15.40 5.51
CA ASN A 587 -5.02 15.18 5.17
C ASN A 587 -4.84 15.26 3.65
N SER A 588 -3.60 15.29 3.18
CA SER A 588 -3.25 15.59 1.80
C SER A 588 -2.56 14.41 1.12
N SER A 589 -3.06 13.98 -0.03
CA SER A 589 -2.34 13.06 -0.90
C SER A 589 -1.51 13.85 -1.91
N ARG A 590 -0.41 13.27 -2.39
CA ARG A 590 0.52 13.99 -3.27
C ARG A 590 0.87 13.20 -4.51
N PHE A 591 1.10 13.93 -5.57
CA PHE A 591 1.79 13.49 -6.77
C PHE A 591 3.04 14.35 -6.97
N SER A 592 4.19 13.73 -7.22
CA SER A 592 5.45 14.43 -7.48
C SER A 592 6.21 13.84 -8.65
N LEU A 593 6.92 14.71 -9.36
CA LEU A 593 7.83 14.39 -10.45
C LEU A 593 9.27 14.74 -10.07
N SER A 594 10.15 13.73 -10.12
CA SER A 594 11.59 13.95 -10.11
C SER A 594 12.10 14.10 -11.55
N LEU A 595 12.67 15.27 -11.84
CA LEU A 595 13.14 15.63 -13.17
C LEU A 595 14.64 15.33 -13.32
N PRO A 596 15.10 14.68 -14.41
CA PRO A 596 16.51 14.42 -14.67
C PRO A 596 17.22 15.67 -15.22
N ILE A 597 17.32 16.71 -14.39
CA ILE A 597 17.82 18.05 -14.75
C ILE A 597 19.35 18.04 -14.89
N GLN A 598 19.87 18.74 -15.91
CA GLN A 598 21.29 19.11 -16.00
C GLN A 598 21.48 20.61 -16.22
N SER A 599 20.77 21.20 -17.18
CA SER A 599 20.92 22.63 -17.54
C SER A 599 19.70 23.48 -17.15
N PHE A 600 18.50 22.88 -17.10
CA PHE A 600 17.22 23.58 -16.94
C PHE A 600 17.04 24.77 -17.91
N THR A 601 17.66 24.69 -19.09
CA THR A 601 17.52 25.68 -20.17
C THR A 601 16.41 25.22 -21.12
N ASP A 602 15.50 26.12 -21.51
CA ASP A 602 14.27 25.79 -22.25
C ASP A 602 13.53 24.53 -21.74
N PRO A 603 13.26 24.41 -20.43
CA PRO A 603 12.72 23.18 -19.88
C PRO A 603 11.29 22.95 -20.39
N LYS A 604 10.99 21.73 -20.83
CA LYS A 604 9.67 21.30 -21.30
C LYS A 604 9.31 19.97 -20.68
N LEU A 605 8.04 19.80 -20.38
CA LEU A 605 7.47 18.55 -19.87
C LEU A 605 6.33 18.11 -20.78
N SER A 606 6.25 16.82 -21.07
CA SER A 606 5.17 16.23 -21.86
C SER A 606 4.62 14.97 -21.16
N PRO A 607 3.32 14.92 -20.81
CA PRO A 607 2.36 16.01 -20.93
C PRO A 607 2.56 17.09 -19.85
N SER A 608 2.20 18.34 -20.13
CA SER A 608 2.25 19.46 -19.18
C SER A 608 1.00 20.32 -19.25
N GLY A 609 0.83 21.19 -18.26
CA GLY A 609 -0.36 22.02 -18.10
C GLY A 609 -1.33 21.44 -17.08
N SER A 610 -2.60 21.87 -17.16
CA SER A 610 -3.68 21.37 -16.32
C SER A 610 -3.98 19.90 -16.62
N GLN A 611 -3.73 19.04 -15.64
CA GLN A 611 -3.96 17.60 -15.69
C GLN A 611 -5.11 17.22 -14.76
N THR A 612 -5.98 16.31 -15.19
CA THR A 612 -7.07 15.79 -14.36
C THR A 612 -6.67 14.47 -13.73
N PHE A 613 -6.43 14.47 -12.42
CA PHE A 613 -6.12 13.27 -11.66
C PHE A 613 -7.38 12.45 -11.34
N SER A 614 -7.20 11.19 -11.00
CA SER A 614 -8.27 10.35 -10.47
C SER A 614 -7.96 9.95 -9.04
N LEU A 615 -8.97 9.97 -8.17
CA LEU A 615 -8.85 9.47 -6.81
C LEU A 615 -8.69 7.95 -6.81
N VAL A 616 -7.98 7.45 -5.81
CA VAL A 616 -7.73 6.04 -5.55
C VAL A 616 -8.32 5.72 -4.19
N ASP A 617 -9.30 4.81 -4.18
CA ASP A 617 -9.90 4.27 -2.97
C ASP A 617 -8.86 3.44 -2.19
N PRO A 618 -8.95 3.39 -0.84
CA PRO A 618 -8.06 2.59 -0.02
C PRO A 618 -8.27 1.08 -0.29
N ASP A 619 -7.20 0.29 -0.23
CA ASP A 619 -7.30 -1.17 -0.33
C ASP A 619 -7.89 -1.78 0.94
N LEU A 620 -9.16 -2.16 0.87
CA LEU A 620 -9.92 -2.77 1.97
C LEU A 620 -10.13 -4.27 1.79
N SER A 621 -9.34 -4.94 0.95
CA SER A 621 -9.46 -6.39 0.68
C SER A 621 -9.41 -7.25 1.95
N ASN A 622 -8.67 -6.82 2.98
CA ASN A 622 -8.56 -7.49 4.28
C ASN A 622 -9.42 -6.85 5.39
N VAL A 623 -10.27 -5.88 5.06
CA VAL A 623 -11.07 -5.09 6.00
C VAL A 623 -12.57 -5.29 5.72
N PRO A 624 -13.13 -6.49 5.98
CA PRO A 624 -14.52 -6.81 5.61
C PRO A 624 -15.55 -5.95 6.32
N TRP A 625 -15.22 -5.39 7.49
CA TRP A 625 -16.08 -4.49 8.26
C TRP A 625 -16.19 -3.06 7.71
N ALA A 626 -15.43 -2.70 6.68
CA ALA A 626 -15.45 -1.35 6.11
C ALA A 626 -15.75 -1.38 4.60
N ILE A 627 -16.40 -0.33 4.12
CA ILE A 627 -16.44 0.07 2.71
C ILE A 627 -16.09 1.54 2.69
N SER A 628 -15.19 1.97 1.81
CA SER A 628 -14.81 3.38 1.71
C SER A 628 -14.63 3.82 0.27
N ARG A 629 -14.85 5.12 0.03
CA ARG A 629 -14.59 5.79 -1.24
C ARG A 629 -13.84 7.09 -0.99
N ALA A 630 -12.84 7.36 -1.80
CA ALA A 630 -12.10 8.61 -1.80
C ALA A 630 -12.98 9.77 -2.25
N LYS A 631 -12.77 10.94 -1.64
CA LYS A 631 -13.39 12.20 -2.06
C LYS A 631 -12.46 13.38 -1.75
N LEU A 632 -12.66 14.48 -2.48
CA LEU A 632 -11.97 15.73 -2.21
C LEU A 632 -12.72 16.59 -1.20
N PHE A 633 -11.97 17.36 -0.41
CA PHE A 633 -12.49 18.31 0.54
C PHE A 633 -12.05 19.73 0.16
N ASN A 634 -13.00 20.55 -0.30
CA ASN A 634 -12.76 21.92 -0.78
C ASN A 634 -11.60 22.05 -1.80
N ASP A 635 -11.37 21.02 -2.61
CA ASP A 635 -10.29 20.95 -3.59
C ASP A 635 -10.79 20.38 -4.94
N THR A 636 -9.92 20.33 -5.96
CA THR A 636 -10.24 19.88 -7.32
C THR A 636 -9.23 18.87 -7.86
N LEU A 637 -9.68 18.00 -8.77
CA LEU A 637 -8.82 17.01 -9.44
C LEU A 637 -7.89 17.62 -10.50
N ASN A 638 -8.12 18.88 -10.88
CA ASN A 638 -7.35 19.53 -11.92
C ASN A 638 -6.16 20.26 -11.29
N LYS A 639 -4.96 19.73 -11.51
CA LYS A 639 -3.71 20.33 -11.01
C LYS A 639 -2.77 20.61 -12.18
N ASN A 640 -2.08 21.74 -12.12
CA ASN A 640 -1.13 22.13 -13.16
C ASN A 640 0.23 21.48 -12.91
N ILE A 641 0.70 20.67 -13.85
CA ILE A 641 2.00 19.99 -13.78
C ILE A 641 2.90 20.56 -14.88
N SER A 642 4.08 21.06 -14.50
CA SER A 642 5.04 21.66 -15.42
C SER A 642 6.48 21.46 -14.94
N PRO A 643 7.51 21.79 -15.73
CA PRO A 643 8.90 21.75 -15.25
C PRO A 643 9.14 22.62 -14.01
N PHE A 644 8.36 23.68 -13.84
CA PHE A 644 8.46 24.63 -12.73
C PHE A 644 7.57 24.25 -11.54
N SER A 645 6.55 23.41 -11.76
CA SER A 645 5.61 22.93 -10.74
C SER A 645 5.48 21.41 -10.86
N THR A 646 6.40 20.70 -10.20
CA THR A 646 6.52 19.23 -10.27
C THR A 646 5.70 18.50 -9.21
N LEU A 647 5.03 19.21 -8.32
CA LEU A 647 4.26 18.66 -7.22
C LEU A 647 2.80 19.11 -7.32
N ALA A 648 1.88 18.21 -7.00
CA ALA A 648 0.47 18.49 -6.82
C ALA A 648 -0.01 17.84 -5.53
N SER A 649 -0.61 18.64 -4.65
CA SER A 649 -1.23 18.19 -3.40
C SER A 649 -2.76 18.19 -3.55
N PHE A 650 -3.43 17.22 -2.95
CA PHE A 650 -4.88 17.02 -2.99
C PHE A 650 -5.40 16.86 -1.58
N HIS A 651 -6.30 17.76 -1.14
CA HIS A 651 -6.97 17.60 0.16
C HIS A 651 -8.01 16.48 0.05
N GLU A 652 -7.56 15.28 0.37
CA GLU A 652 -8.31 14.05 0.22
C GLU A 652 -8.85 13.57 1.55
N SER A 653 -10.07 13.07 1.50
CA SER A 653 -10.70 12.35 2.59
C SER A 653 -11.45 11.17 1.99
N GLY A 654 -12.28 10.53 2.79
CA GLY A 654 -13.15 9.48 2.30
C GLY A 654 -14.53 9.55 2.91
N ASP A 655 -15.46 8.88 2.25
CA ASP A 655 -16.64 8.37 2.93
C ASP A 655 -16.32 6.98 3.48
N LEU A 656 -16.77 6.70 4.70
CA LEU A 656 -16.68 5.37 5.30
C LEU A 656 -18.08 4.85 5.62
N LEU A 657 -18.35 3.61 5.24
CA LEU A 657 -19.42 2.78 5.78
C LEU A 657 -18.82 1.68 6.65
N ALA A 658 -19.06 1.78 7.95
CA ALA A 658 -18.75 0.73 8.89
C ALA A 658 -19.90 -0.27 8.95
N VAL A 659 -19.59 -1.55 8.72
CA VAL A 659 -20.53 -2.67 8.60
C VAL A 659 -20.25 -3.69 9.69
N LYS A 660 -21.30 -4.14 10.40
CA LYS A 660 -21.25 -5.28 11.33
C LYS A 660 -21.16 -6.61 10.55
N ASP A 661 -20.03 -6.83 9.91
CA ASP A 661 -19.74 -8.04 9.14
C ASP A 661 -19.78 -9.30 10.02
N ASN A 662 -20.38 -10.36 9.48
CA ASN A 662 -20.69 -11.62 10.17
C ASN A 662 -19.47 -12.44 10.61
N GLY A 663 -18.29 -12.17 10.03
CA GLY A 663 -17.07 -12.96 10.27
C GLY A 663 -16.04 -12.27 11.15
N SER A 664 -15.95 -10.95 11.06
CA SER A 664 -14.89 -10.17 11.69
C SER A 664 -15.35 -9.33 12.89
N VAL A 665 -16.62 -8.92 12.93
CA VAL A 665 -17.16 -8.02 13.97
C VAL A 665 -18.04 -8.80 14.95
N LEU A 666 -19.27 -9.11 14.55
CA LEU A 666 -20.29 -9.79 15.34
C LEU A 666 -21.02 -10.79 14.43
N ASN A 667 -21.51 -11.90 14.97
CA ASN A 667 -22.24 -12.91 14.17
C ASN A 667 -23.73 -12.52 13.93
N THR A 668 -24.03 -11.23 13.78
CA THR A 668 -25.39 -10.72 13.58
C THR A 668 -25.86 -11.01 12.15
N ARG A 669 -26.83 -11.92 11.97
CA ARG A 669 -27.30 -12.33 10.63
C ARG A 669 -28.73 -11.91 10.37
N LEU A 670 -29.07 -11.68 9.10
CA LEU A 670 -30.45 -11.39 8.68
C LEU A 670 -31.35 -12.62 8.93
N ALA A 671 -32.58 -12.37 9.39
CA ALA A 671 -33.60 -13.41 9.53
C ALA A 671 -34.07 -13.84 8.13
N SER A 672 -33.79 -15.09 7.74
CA SER A 672 -34.01 -15.58 6.37
C SER A 672 -35.48 -15.73 5.96
N TRP A 673 -36.41 -15.62 6.92
CA TRP A 673 -37.85 -15.82 6.70
C TRP A 673 -38.62 -14.52 6.48
N VAL A 674 -38.02 -13.39 6.85
CA VAL A 674 -38.57 -12.04 6.62
C VAL A 674 -37.73 -11.21 5.65
N ASN A 675 -36.45 -11.56 5.46
CA ASN A 675 -35.60 -10.95 4.43
C ASN A 675 -35.23 -11.99 3.37
N ASN A 676 -35.42 -11.63 2.10
CA ASN A 676 -35.04 -12.45 0.94
C ASN A 676 -33.79 -11.92 0.22
N PHE A 677 -33.01 -11.05 0.87
CA PHE A 677 -31.83 -10.40 0.30
C PHE A 677 -30.58 -10.59 1.18
N LYS A 678 -29.43 -10.28 0.61
CA LYS A 678 -28.15 -10.13 1.32
C LYS A 678 -27.78 -8.66 1.35
N LEU A 679 -27.09 -8.22 2.40
CA LEU A 679 -26.58 -6.84 2.47
C LEU A 679 -25.07 -6.81 2.24
N PHE A 680 -24.60 -5.73 1.60
CA PHE A 680 -23.19 -5.41 1.39
C PHE A 680 -22.40 -6.57 0.76
N ASP A 681 -22.89 -7.08 -0.38
CA ASP A 681 -22.29 -8.20 -1.13
C ASP A 681 -22.06 -9.48 -0.30
N GLY A 682 -22.87 -9.68 0.74
CA GLY A 682 -22.82 -10.89 1.56
C GLY A 682 -21.98 -10.78 2.83
N LYS A 683 -21.41 -9.60 3.14
CA LYS A 683 -20.80 -9.32 4.46
C LYS A 683 -21.78 -9.53 5.60
N ILE A 684 -23.07 -9.26 5.35
CA ILE A 684 -24.17 -9.66 6.23
C ILE A 684 -25.09 -10.62 5.48
N GLY A 685 -24.87 -11.90 5.73
CA GLY A 685 -25.70 -13.00 5.24
C GLY A 685 -26.95 -13.27 6.08
N SER A 686 -27.79 -14.17 5.59
CA SER A 686 -29.02 -14.61 6.26
C SER A 686 -28.83 -15.93 7.03
N THR A 687 -29.67 -16.18 8.04
CA THR A 687 -29.71 -17.42 8.82
C THR A 687 -31.15 -17.74 9.23
N SER A 688 -31.43 -19.01 9.51
CA SER A 688 -32.70 -19.41 10.13
C SER A 688 -32.65 -19.29 11.66
N LYS A 689 -31.50 -19.18 12.31
CA LYS A 689 -31.37 -18.99 13.76
C LYS A 689 -30.23 -18.06 14.14
N GLY A 690 -30.42 -17.26 15.19
CA GLY A 690 -29.34 -16.46 15.79
C GLY A 690 -28.36 -17.32 16.57
N SER A 691 -27.20 -16.74 16.90
CA SER A 691 -26.16 -17.39 17.69
C SER A 691 -25.66 -16.42 18.73
N VAL A 692 -25.75 -16.79 20.01
CA VAL A 692 -25.29 -15.95 21.12
C VAL A 692 -23.82 -15.58 20.92
N ASP A 693 -23.53 -14.28 20.89
CA ASP A 693 -22.16 -13.75 20.94
C ASP A 693 -21.89 -13.14 22.33
N ASN A 694 -20.81 -13.58 22.98
CA ASN A 694 -20.46 -13.15 24.34
C ASN A 694 -19.82 -11.74 24.39
N LYS A 695 -19.59 -11.10 23.24
CA LYS A 695 -18.96 -9.77 23.16
C LYS A 695 -20.02 -8.67 23.25
N THR A 696 -19.84 -7.73 24.17
CA THR A 696 -20.75 -6.57 24.31
C THR A 696 -20.39 -5.43 23.35
N ASN A 697 -19.13 -5.33 22.96
CA ASN A 697 -18.61 -4.41 21.96
C ASN A 697 -17.43 -5.04 21.22
N VAL A 698 -17.15 -4.53 20.03
CA VAL A 698 -15.99 -4.94 19.23
C VAL A 698 -15.36 -3.69 18.63
N LYS A 699 -14.13 -3.37 19.05
CA LYS A 699 -13.35 -2.29 18.43
C LYS A 699 -12.56 -2.86 17.25
N LYS A 700 -12.60 -2.16 16.12
CA LYS A 700 -11.76 -2.42 14.95
C LYS A 700 -10.99 -1.16 14.61
N SER A 701 -9.72 -1.33 14.24
CA SER A 701 -8.88 -0.22 13.82
C SER A 701 -8.12 -0.60 12.56
N THR A 702 -8.01 0.32 11.61
CA THR A 702 -7.18 0.17 10.41
C THR A 702 -6.85 1.52 9.82
N SER A 703 -5.76 1.59 9.06
CA SER A 703 -5.35 2.80 8.34
C SER A 703 -6.01 2.82 6.97
N PHE A 704 -6.66 3.93 6.63
CA PHE A 704 -7.24 4.20 5.32
C PHE A 704 -6.31 5.17 4.59
N ALA A 705 -5.67 4.67 3.55
CA ALA A 705 -4.75 5.43 2.70
C ALA A 705 -5.46 5.82 1.39
N TYR A 706 -5.86 7.09 1.29
CA TYR A 706 -6.47 7.65 0.07
C TYR A 706 -5.37 8.21 -0.82
N GLY A 707 -5.39 7.93 -2.12
CA GLY A 707 -4.34 8.40 -3.01
C GLY A 707 -4.88 9.04 -4.28
N VAL A 708 -3.96 9.61 -5.05
CA VAL A 708 -4.20 10.01 -6.42
C VAL A 708 -3.50 9.11 -7.41
N LYS A 709 -4.10 8.98 -8.59
CA LYS A 709 -3.49 8.40 -9.76
C LYS A 709 -3.33 9.46 -10.84
N SER A 710 -2.11 9.56 -11.36
CA SER A 710 -1.78 10.42 -12.49
C SER A 710 -2.59 10.03 -13.75
N PRO A 711 -3.05 11.01 -14.56
CA PRO A 711 -3.69 10.73 -15.84
C PRO A 711 -2.71 10.17 -16.89
N ALA A 712 -1.41 10.42 -16.70
CA ALA A 712 -0.36 9.96 -17.62
C ALA A 712 0.45 8.82 -17.00
N SER A 713 0.64 7.75 -17.76
CA SER A 713 1.53 6.63 -17.37
C SER A 713 3.00 7.02 -17.37
N GLU A 714 3.38 8.05 -18.13
CA GLU A 714 4.76 8.53 -18.25
C GLU A 714 4.78 10.05 -18.46
N TYR A 715 5.79 10.73 -17.89
CA TYR A 715 6.12 12.11 -18.19
C TYR A 715 7.53 12.17 -18.78
N VAL A 716 7.69 12.88 -19.89
CA VAL A 716 8.97 13.11 -20.55
C VAL A 716 9.42 14.54 -20.28
N TYR A 717 10.55 14.69 -19.60
CA TYR A 717 11.21 15.97 -19.42
C TYR A 717 12.23 16.20 -20.53
N SER A 718 12.34 17.43 -21.00
CA SER A 718 13.35 17.84 -21.98
C SER A 718 13.90 19.21 -21.66
N GLU A 719 15.14 19.43 -22.04
CA GLU A 719 15.85 20.69 -21.87
C GLU A 719 16.84 20.88 -23.03
N THR A 720 17.20 22.13 -23.29
CA THR A 720 18.32 22.45 -24.16
C THR A 720 19.62 22.13 -23.41
N ARG A 721 20.33 21.14 -23.91
CA ARG A 721 21.72 20.88 -23.54
C ARG A 721 22.62 21.38 -24.64
N TYR A 722 23.88 21.57 -24.33
CA TYR A 722 24.86 22.00 -25.30
C TYR A 722 25.78 20.83 -25.57
N LYS A 723 26.05 20.59 -26.85
CA LYS A 723 27.13 19.70 -27.26
C LYS A 723 28.03 20.53 -28.13
N SER A 724 29.32 20.46 -27.91
CA SER A 724 30.21 21.28 -28.70
C SER A 724 30.48 20.59 -30.04
N GLU A 725 30.22 21.32 -31.13
CA GLU A 725 30.44 20.84 -32.50
C GLU A 725 31.70 21.48 -33.08
N THR A 726 32.55 20.65 -33.67
CA THR A 726 33.80 21.07 -34.31
C THR A 726 33.52 21.43 -35.75
N THR A 727 33.85 22.67 -36.15
CA THR A 727 33.79 23.12 -37.54
C THR A 727 35.10 22.79 -38.26
N TYR A 728 34.99 22.28 -39.48
CA TYR A 728 36.13 21.86 -40.31
C TYR A 728 36.23 22.72 -41.57
N ASP A 729 37.45 23.01 -42.02
CA ASP A 729 37.65 23.58 -43.35
C ASP A 729 37.41 22.54 -44.47
N ALA A 730 37.43 23.00 -45.72
CA ALA A 730 37.24 22.14 -46.90
C ALA A 730 38.31 21.05 -47.08
N LYS A 731 39.36 21.02 -46.25
CA LYS A 731 40.43 20.01 -46.25
C LYS A 731 40.36 19.09 -45.02
N GLY A 732 39.31 19.21 -44.20
CA GLY A 732 39.09 18.38 -43.01
C GLY A 732 39.89 18.80 -41.78
N LYS A 733 40.46 20.02 -41.74
CA LYS A 733 41.17 20.55 -40.57
C LYS A 733 40.19 21.31 -39.67
N ALA A 734 40.18 21.01 -38.38
CA ALA A 734 39.36 21.74 -37.41
C ALA A 734 39.78 23.24 -37.38
N ILE A 735 38.82 24.13 -37.58
CA ILE A 735 39.01 25.59 -37.66
C ILE A 735 38.33 26.37 -36.53
N GLY A 736 37.48 25.71 -35.75
CA GLY A 736 36.84 26.28 -34.57
C GLY A 736 35.84 25.31 -33.94
N SER A 737 35.41 25.60 -32.73
CA SER A 737 34.30 24.90 -32.07
C SER A 737 33.26 25.91 -31.60
N HIS A 738 32.01 25.49 -31.60
CA HIS A 738 30.91 26.26 -31.02
C HIS A 738 29.97 25.30 -30.29
N LEU A 739 29.32 25.80 -29.24
CA LEU A 739 28.28 25.05 -28.55
C LEU A 739 27.05 25.02 -29.45
N LEU A 740 26.68 23.83 -29.91
CA LEU A 740 25.39 23.63 -30.55
C LEU A 740 24.37 23.24 -29.49
N PRO A 741 23.28 24.01 -29.35
CA PRO A 741 22.15 23.57 -28.56
C PRO A 741 21.55 22.32 -29.20
N TYR A 742 21.27 21.31 -28.39
CA TYR A 742 20.46 20.16 -28.77
C TYR A 742 19.39 19.91 -27.71
N SER A 743 18.20 19.52 -28.17
CA SER A 743 17.15 19.09 -27.24
C SER A 743 17.52 17.71 -26.70
N TRP A 744 17.72 17.62 -25.39
CA TRP A 744 17.78 16.34 -24.70
C TRP A 744 16.41 16.03 -24.10
N SER A 745 16.04 14.75 -24.04
CA SER A 745 14.80 14.30 -23.39
C SER A 745 15.04 13.02 -22.61
N GLY A 746 14.41 12.91 -21.43
CA GLY A 746 14.43 11.73 -20.59
C GLY A 746 13.16 11.60 -19.76
N THR A 747 12.90 10.40 -19.23
CA THR A 747 11.71 10.11 -18.43
C THR A 747 11.83 10.74 -17.04
N ALA A 748 10.81 11.49 -16.61
CA ALA A 748 10.66 11.96 -15.25
C ALA A 748 10.07 10.85 -14.37
N SER A 749 10.66 10.63 -13.19
CA SER A 749 10.17 9.61 -12.26
C SER A 749 8.97 10.14 -11.49
N GLN A 750 7.88 9.38 -11.48
CA GLN A 750 6.66 9.70 -10.75
C GLN A 750 6.69 9.05 -9.37
N SER A 751 6.22 9.77 -8.35
CA SER A 751 5.92 9.21 -7.04
C SER A 751 4.59 9.77 -6.53
N THR A 752 3.89 8.98 -5.72
CA THR A 752 2.63 9.38 -5.10
C THR A 752 2.63 8.99 -3.64
N ASN A 753 2.11 9.87 -2.79
CA ASN A 753 1.89 9.61 -1.37
C ASN A 753 0.40 9.66 -1.08
N SER A 754 -0.07 8.82 -0.16
CA SER A 754 -1.45 8.81 0.28
C SER A 754 -1.72 9.82 1.41
N SER A 755 -2.97 10.25 1.48
CA SER A 755 -3.58 10.87 2.64
C SER A 755 -4.04 9.77 3.60
N ASP A 756 -3.34 9.63 4.72
CA ASP A 756 -3.56 8.54 5.66
C ASP A 756 -4.47 8.94 6.83
N TYR A 757 -5.39 8.04 7.19
CA TYR A 757 -6.30 8.18 8.34
C TYR A 757 -6.27 6.91 9.19
N GLU A 758 -6.04 7.06 10.50
CA GLU A 758 -6.14 5.96 11.45
C GLU A 758 -7.53 5.90 12.06
N ILE A 759 -8.31 4.92 11.61
CA ILE A 759 -9.72 4.87 11.94
C ILE A 759 -10.00 3.75 12.91
N SER A 760 -10.61 4.12 14.03
CA SER A 760 -11.09 3.20 15.05
C SER A 760 -12.62 3.22 15.12
N VAL A 761 -13.25 2.10 14.80
CA VAL A 761 -14.70 1.95 14.91
C VAL A 761 -15.06 1.02 16.06
N ASN A 762 -15.89 1.51 16.99
CA ASN A 762 -16.49 0.73 18.05
C ASN A 762 -17.87 0.23 17.63
N PHE A 763 -18.02 -1.08 17.44
CA PHE A 763 -19.29 -1.72 17.13
C PHE A 763 -19.96 -2.20 18.41
N LYS A 764 -21.09 -1.61 18.77
CA LYS A 764 -21.87 -2.06 19.93
C LYS A 764 -22.76 -3.25 19.56
N HIS A 765 -22.72 -4.31 20.35
CA HIS A 765 -23.56 -5.49 20.17
C HIS A 765 -24.93 -5.28 20.84
N TYR A 766 -26.00 -5.78 20.21
CA TYR A 766 -27.30 -5.82 20.89
C TYR A 766 -27.30 -7.01 21.86
N ILE A 767 -27.86 -6.83 23.06
CA ILE A 767 -27.86 -7.88 24.08
C ILE A 767 -29.31 -8.12 24.51
N PRO A 768 -29.90 -9.28 24.19
CA PRO A 768 -31.23 -9.64 24.67
C PRO A 768 -31.21 -9.86 26.19
N LYS A 769 -32.29 -9.50 26.89
CA LYS A 769 -32.45 -9.76 28.33
C LYS A 769 -32.77 -11.24 28.59
N ASP A 770 -32.74 -11.61 29.88
CA ASP A 770 -33.17 -12.94 30.29
C ASP A 770 -34.68 -13.12 30.10
N THR A 771 -35.04 -14.30 29.60
CA THR A 771 -36.42 -14.70 29.33
C THR A 771 -37.20 -14.83 30.64
N LEU A 772 -38.41 -14.27 30.68
CA LEU A 772 -39.39 -14.63 31.71
C LEU A 772 -39.74 -16.12 31.61
N SER A 773 -40.20 -16.71 32.71
CA SER A 773 -40.72 -18.08 32.69
C SER A 773 -41.95 -18.20 31.81
N THR A 774 -42.11 -19.32 31.11
CA THR A 774 -43.30 -19.58 30.29
C THR A 774 -44.56 -19.58 31.14
N LYS A 775 -45.58 -18.86 30.68
CA LYS A 775 -46.88 -18.83 31.35
C LYS A 775 -47.68 -20.09 31.03
N LYS A 776 -48.33 -20.66 32.05
CA LYS A 776 -49.24 -21.81 31.95
C LYS A 776 -50.67 -21.38 32.24
N PHE A 777 -51.62 -21.92 31.49
CA PHE A 777 -53.04 -21.69 31.66
C PHE A 777 -53.74 -22.97 32.10
N LYS A 778 -54.81 -22.84 32.90
CA LYS A 778 -55.61 -23.99 33.32
C LYS A 778 -56.52 -24.43 32.16
N PRO A 779 -56.63 -25.74 31.89
CA PRO A 779 -57.64 -26.25 30.96
C PRO A 779 -59.05 -25.82 31.38
N THR A 780 -59.89 -25.50 30.40
CA THR A 780 -61.31 -25.16 30.60
C THR A 780 -62.17 -25.90 29.58
N SER A 781 -63.40 -26.24 29.93
CA SER A 781 -64.36 -26.85 29.01
C SER A 781 -65.78 -26.41 29.34
N GLU A 782 -66.65 -26.47 28.35
CA GLU A 782 -68.08 -26.16 28.48
C GLU A 782 -68.86 -27.02 27.48
N SER A 783 -70.08 -27.38 27.86
CA SER A 783 -70.99 -28.17 27.04
C SER A 783 -72.36 -27.49 27.01
N GLU A 784 -72.84 -27.23 25.80
CA GLU A 784 -74.18 -26.74 25.49
C GLU A 784 -74.84 -27.70 24.49
N ASN A 785 -76.16 -27.67 24.36
CA ASN A 785 -76.88 -28.57 23.45
C ASN A 785 -76.40 -28.37 22.00
N GLY A 786 -75.71 -29.37 21.43
CA GLY A 786 -75.13 -29.33 20.09
C GLY A 786 -73.70 -28.77 19.99
N LEU A 787 -73.05 -28.41 21.11
CA LEU A 787 -71.70 -27.84 21.13
C LEU A 787 -70.94 -28.26 22.41
N TYR A 788 -69.80 -28.93 22.22
CA TYR A 788 -68.79 -29.09 23.27
C TYR A 788 -67.51 -28.39 22.86
N TRP A 789 -66.86 -27.68 23.78
CA TRP A 789 -65.54 -27.14 23.55
C TRP A 789 -64.62 -27.28 24.77
N GLN A 790 -63.31 -27.37 24.50
CA GLN A 790 -62.28 -27.43 25.54
C GLN A 790 -60.98 -26.74 25.12
N THR A 791 -60.27 -26.17 26.09
CA THR A 791 -58.88 -25.70 25.94
C THR A 791 -57.93 -26.66 26.64
N LYS A 792 -56.80 -26.97 25.99
CA LYS A 792 -55.75 -27.81 26.59
C LYS A 792 -54.39 -27.14 26.49
N GLN A 793 -53.67 -27.10 27.60
CA GLN A 793 -52.28 -26.66 27.65
C GLN A 793 -51.39 -27.79 27.10
N SER A 794 -50.53 -27.49 26.13
CA SER A 794 -49.53 -28.45 25.66
C SER A 794 -48.51 -28.77 26.77
N GLU A 795 -48.06 -30.01 26.83
CA GLU A 795 -46.95 -30.44 27.72
C GLU A 795 -45.58 -30.01 27.17
N GLU A 796 -45.50 -29.73 25.88
CA GLU A 796 -44.29 -29.40 25.15
C GLU A 796 -44.26 -27.89 24.82
N SER A 797 -43.05 -27.35 24.69
CA SER A 797 -42.85 -25.94 24.35
C SER A 797 -42.34 -25.75 22.94
N ILE A 798 -42.79 -24.69 22.29
CA ILE A 798 -42.27 -24.20 21.01
C ILE A 798 -41.11 -23.23 21.28
N SER A 799 -39.95 -23.51 20.71
CA SER A 799 -38.78 -22.63 20.62
C SER A 799 -38.89 -21.70 19.39
N VAL A 800 -38.94 -20.39 19.61
CA VAL A 800 -39.06 -19.36 18.56
C VAL A 800 -37.86 -18.41 18.61
N TYR A 801 -37.21 -18.19 17.47
CA TYR A 801 -36.19 -17.15 17.35
C TYR A 801 -36.86 -15.84 16.93
N PRO A 802 -36.77 -14.77 17.73
CA PRO A 802 -37.42 -13.51 17.40
C PRO A 802 -36.68 -12.80 16.26
N GLU A 803 -37.39 -11.91 15.59
CA GLU A 803 -36.88 -10.96 14.62
C GLU A 803 -36.54 -9.66 15.35
N VAL A 804 -35.32 -9.16 15.16
CA VAL A 804 -34.85 -7.91 15.76
C VAL A 804 -34.68 -6.89 14.64
N LEU A 805 -35.44 -5.80 14.67
CA LEU A 805 -35.34 -4.75 13.65
C LEU A 805 -34.09 -3.90 13.87
N MET A 806 -33.24 -3.79 12.85
CA MET A 806 -32.04 -2.95 12.86
C MET A 806 -32.00 -2.01 11.65
N GLY A 807 -31.48 -0.82 11.85
CA GLY A 807 -31.24 0.17 10.80
C GLY A 807 -29.93 -0.10 10.07
N TYR A 808 -29.79 0.39 8.85
CA TYR A 808 -28.51 0.36 8.14
C TYR A 808 -28.47 1.49 7.12
N ASP A 809 -27.28 2.04 6.87
CA ASP A 809 -27.04 2.89 5.70
C ASP A 809 -26.52 2.01 4.55
N ASP A 810 -27.09 2.16 3.37
CA ASP A 810 -26.62 1.46 2.16
C ASP A 810 -25.38 2.16 1.55
N ALA A 811 -24.77 1.53 0.53
CA ALA A 811 -23.61 2.09 -0.17
C ALA A 811 -23.91 3.36 -1.01
N SER A 812 -25.15 3.85 -0.98
CA SER A 812 -25.59 5.11 -1.58
C SER A 812 -25.91 6.18 -0.53
N GLY A 813 -25.73 5.88 0.76
CA GLY A 813 -26.06 6.78 1.88
C GLY A 813 -27.54 6.81 2.27
N ASN A 814 -28.37 5.90 1.75
CA ASN A 814 -29.76 5.80 2.17
C ASN A 814 -29.88 4.93 3.43
N THR A 815 -30.54 5.48 4.44
CA THR A 815 -30.94 4.72 5.62
C THR A 815 -32.17 3.86 5.32
N SER A 816 -32.09 2.58 5.66
CA SER A 816 -33.17 1.59 5.58
C SER A 816 -33.17 0.71 6.84
N VAL A 817 -34.07 -0.27 6.90
CA VAL A 817 -34.19 -1.21 8.02
C VAL A 817 -34.28 -2.65 7.52
N ALA A 818 -33.75 -3.59 8.32
CA ALA A 818 -33.83 -5.02 8.07
C ALA A 818 -34.03 -5.78 9.38
N PHE A 819 -34.57 -7.00 9.30
CA PHE A 819 -34.76 -7.85 10.48
C PHE A 819 -33.59 -8.83 10.64
N THR A 820 -32.98 -8.89 11.81
CA THR A 820 -31.95 -9.87 12.13
C THR A 820 -32.52 -11.01 12.96
N ALA A 821 -31.96 -12.20 12.84
CA ALA A 821 -32.34 -13.33 13.68
C ALA A 821 -31.84 -13.08 15.11
N GLY A 822 -32.76 -13.01 16.06
CA GLY A 822 -32.48 -12.80 17.47
C GLY A 822 -31.59 -13.90 18.05
N GLU A 823 -30.67 -13.54 18.94
CA GLU A 823 -29.68 -14.47 19.49
C GLU A 823 -30.21 -15.32 20.65
N LYS A 824 -31.32 -14.88 21.27
CA LYS A 824 -31.98 -15.60 22.36
C LYS A 824 -33.29 -16.22 21.87
N VAL A 825 -33.42 -17.52 22.04
CA VAL A 825 -34.66 -18.27 21.76
C VAL A 825 -35.73 -17.96 22.80
N ARG A 826 -36.98 -17.79 22.37
CA ARG A 826 -38.17 -17.63 23.21
C ARG A 826 -38.93 -18.95 23.26
N SER A 827 -39.22 -19.42 24.47
CA SER A 827 -40.06 -20.59 24.67
C SER A 827 -41.52 -20.13 24.81
N ILE A 828 -42.44 -20.82 24.15
CA ILE A 828 -43.89 -20.62 24.22
C ILE A 828 -44.50 -21.97 24.62
N MET A 829 -45.42 -21.98 25.58
CA MET A 829 -46.24 -23.16 25.87
C MET A 829 -47.63 -22.99 25.27
N PRO A 830 -47.95 -23.62 24.12
CA PRO A 830 -49.19 -23.37 23.41
C PRO A 830 -50.42 -23.90 24.13
N VAL A 831 -51.55 -23.21 23.93
CA VAL A 831 -52.88 -23.69 24.32
C VAL A 831 -53.64 -24.03 23.04
N SER A 832 -54.18 -25.25 22.94
CA SER A 832 -55.09 -25.61 21.86
C SER A 832 -56.53 -25.28 22.25
N TYR A 833 -57.33 -24.84 21.28
CA TYR A 833 -58.78 -24.70 21.41
C TYR A 833 -59.45 -25.75 20.53
N ASN A 834 -60.29 -26.58 21.13
CA ASN A 834 -60.87 -27.75 20.49
C ASN A 834 -62.39 -27.69 20.62
N GLN A 835 -63.11 -28.05 19.56
CA GLN A 835 -64.55 -27.92 19.47
C GLN A 835 -65.15 -29.13 18.77
N ALA A 836 -66.27 -29.65 19.27
CA ALA A 836 -67.12 -30.62 18.59
C ALA A 836 -68.53 -30.02 18.52
N LYS A 837 -69.01 -29.75 17.31
CA LYS A 837 -70.26 -29.01 17.08
C LYS A 837 -71.11 -29.70 16.01
N PHE A 838 -72.41 -29.76 16.24
CA PHE A 838 -73.36 -30.19 15.23
C PHE A 838 -73.76 -28.99 14.35
N ILE A 839 -73.58 -29.12 13.04
CA ILE A 839 -73.79 -28.04 12.06
C ILE A 839 -74.75 -28.47 10.94
N ASP A 840 -75.36 -27.48 10.27
CA ASP A 840 -76.26 -27.66 9.12
C ASP A 840 -77.40 -28.67 9.38
N LEU A 841 -77.98 -28.59 10.59
CA LEU A 841 -78.97 -29.54 11.09
C LEU A 841 -80.36 -29.32 10.49
N ASP A 842 -80.89 -30.36 9.88
CA ASP A 842 -82.28 -30.49 9.42
C ASP A 842 -82.77 -31.90 9.78
N ILE A 843 -83.65 -31.98 10.79
CA ILE A 843 -84.13 -33.21 11.39
C ILE A 843 -85.63 -33.32 11.14
N ASN A 844 -86.01 -34.29 10.33
CA ASN A 844 -87.39 -34.52 9.90
C ASN A 844 -87.94 -35.82 10.50
N PRO A 845 -88.66 -35.74 11.64
CA PRO A 845 -89.28 -36.91 12.24
C PRO A 845 -90.58 -37.30 11.53
N VAL A 846 -90.65 -38.56 11.13
CA VAL A 846 -91.84 -39.22 10.56
C VAL A 846 -92.27 -40.32 11.52
N VAL A 847 -93.54 -40.30 11.90
CA VAL A 847 -94.14 -41.28 12.81
C VAL A 847 -95.28 -41.98 12.08
N THR A 848 -95.21 -43.30 11.96
CA THR A 848 -96.25 -44.12 11.34
C THR A 848 -96.78 -45.14 12.34
N GLY A 849 -98.10 -45.20 12.50
CA GLY A 849 -98.77 -46.19 13.36
C GLY A 849 -99.19 -47.42 12.57
N MET A 850 -99.05 -48.62 13.16
CA MET A 850 -99.56 -49.87 12.61
C MET A 850 -101.10 -49.94 12.64
N SER A 851 -101.73 -49.19 13.54
CA SER A 851 -103.19 -49.05 13.65
C SER A 851 -103.56 -47.57 13.74
N THR A 852 -104.17 -47.06 12.69
CA THR A 852 -104.58 -45.66 12.57
C THR A 852 -106.10 -45.55 12.49
N ALA A 853 -106.67 -44.48 13.05
CA ALA A 853 -108.11 -44.22 12.98
C ALA A 853 -108.48 -43.77 11.56
N THR A 854 -109.30 -44.55 10.86
CA THR A 854 -109.80 -44.21 9.52
C THR A 854 -111.09 -43.38 9.56
N ASP A 855 -111.70 -43.23 10.74
CA ASP A 855 -112.95 -42.50 10.95
C ASP A 855 -112.82 -41.01 10.59
N SER A 856 -113.81 -40.50 9.86
CA SER A 856 -113.90 -39.09 9.45
C SER A 856 -113.89 -38.09 10.63
N ALA A 857 -114.46 -38.47 11.79
CA ALA A 857 -114.48 -37.63 12.99
C ALA A 857 -113.08 -37.51 13.62
N ALA A 858 -112.28 -38.57 13.59
CA ALA A 858 -110.89 -38.56 14.06
C ALA A 858 -110.01 -37.64 13.19
N LYS A 859 -110.17 -37.74 11.86
CA LYS A 859 -109.46 -36.87 10.89
C LYS A 859 -109.89 -35.41 11.00
N ALA A 860 -111.19 -35.13 11.21
CA ALA A 860 -111.70 -33.78 11.41
C ALA A 860 -111.20 -33.14 12.72
N LEU A 861 -111.05 -33.93 13.79
CA LEU A 861 -110.48 -33.45 15.06
C LEU A 861 -108.97 -33.19 14.94
N ALA A 862 -108.23 -34.09 14.30
CA ALA A 862 -106.80 -33.91 14.02
C ALA A 862 -106.52 -32.63 13.20
N ALA A 863 -107.32 -32.38 12.16
CA ALA A 863 -107.23 -31.16 11.37
C ALA A 863 -107.52 -29.88 12.18
N ARG A 864 -108.47 -29.92 13.14
CA ARG A 864 -108.74 -28.80 14.07
C ARG A 864 -107.59 -28.50 15.03
N LEU A 865 -106.75 -29.49 15.30
CA LEU A 865 -105.57 -29.38 16.17
C LEU A 865 -104.27 -29.15 15.37
N ASN A 866 -104.38 -28.70 14.12
CA ASN A 866 -103.27 -28.39 13.21
C ASN A 866 -102.33 -29.57 12.94
N THR A 867 -102.87 -30.78 12.77
CA THR A 867 -102.08 -31.91 12.26
C THR A 867 -102.76 -32.60 11.08
N ASN A 868 -102.00 -32.75 10.00
CA ASN A 868 -102.38 -33.50 8.79
C ASN A 868 -101.84 -34.94 8.81
N LYS A 869 -101.31 -35.39 9.95
CA LYS A 869 -100.72 -36.72 10.12
C LYS A 869 -101.79 -37.76 10.50
N ASP A 870 -101.49 -39.03 10.28
CA ASP A 870 -102.37 -40.14 10.64
C ASP A 870 -102.71 -40.13 12.14
N VAL A 871 -103.92 -40.47 12.53
CA VAL A 871 -104.32 -40.50 13.95
C VAL A 871 -104.02 -41.89 14.53
N ILE A 872 -103.19 -42.00 15.57
CA ILE A 872 -102.68 -43.29 16.06
C ILE A 872 -103.44 -43.73 17.33
N PHE A 873 -103.82 -45.00 17.41
CA PHE A 873 -104.42 -45.56 18.63
C PHE A 873 -103.36 -45.83 19.72
N LYS A 874 -103.65 -45.50 21.00
CA LYS A 874 -102.81 -45.93 22.13
C LYS A 874 -102.62 -47.46 22.13
N GLY A 875 -101.45 -47.97 22.50
CA GLY A 875 -101.16 -49.42 22.40
C GLY A 875 -100.78 -49.90 20.99
N SER A 876 -100.90 -49.08 19.96
CA SER A 876 -100.44 -49.43 18.61
C SER A 876 -98.92 -49.44 18.54
N ALA A 877 -98.36 -50.33 17.72
CA ALA A 877 -96.96 -50.26 17.33
C ALA A 877 -96.75 -49.04 16.42
N THR A 878 -95.71 -48.26 16.69
CA THR A 878 -95.29 -47.09 15.91
C THR A 878 -93.88 -47.30 15.39
N THR A 879 -93.65 -46.95 14.12
CA THR A 879 -92.31 -46.79 13.58
C THR A 879 -92.00 -45.30 13.53
N ASN A 880 -90.92 -44.91 14.22
CA ASN A 880 -90.41 -43.54 14.23
C ASN A 880 -89.13 -43.52 13.39
N SER A 881 -89.12 -42.71 12.36
CA SER A 881 -87.96 -42.49 11.49
C SER A 881 -87.54 -41.03 11.57
N PHE A 882 -86.26 -40.78 11.80
CA PHE A 882 -85.64 -39.47 11.77
C PHE A 882 -84.76 -39.41 10.52
N ASP A 883 -85.21 -38.67 9.52
CA ASP A 883 -84.31 -38.29 8.43
C ASP A 883 -83.47 -37.10 8.92
N VAL A 884 -82.16 -37.31 9.05
CA VAL A 884 -81.24 -36.31 9.60
C VAL A 884 -80.27 -35.89 8.51
N LYS A 885 -80.22 -34.58 8.26
CA LYS A 885 -79.17 -33.93 7.48
C LYS A 885 -78.36 -33.03 8.41
N GLY A 886 -77.07 -32.98 8.15
CA GLY A 886 -76.10 -32.22 8.94
C GLY A 886 -74.84 -33.03 9.20
N ASP A 887 -73.85 -32.37 9.79
CA ASP A 887 -72.57 -32.97 10.09
C ASP A 887 -72.19 -32.71 11.56
N LEU A 888 -71.50 -33.67 12.18
CA LEU A 888 -70.66 -33.40 13.35
C LEU A 888 -69.32 -32.85 12.86
N GLU A 889 -69.05 -31.60 13.21
CA GLU A 889 -67.80 -30.89 12.92
C GLU A 889 -66.89 -30.95 14.14
N ILE A 890 -65.74 -31.61 13.98
CA ILE A 890 -64.66 -31.59 14.97
C ILE A 890 -63.57 -30.63 14.49
N LYS A 891 -63.33 -29.59 15.29
CA LYS A 891 -62.36 -28.52 15.02
C LYS A 891 -61.27 -28.46 16.08
N THR A 892 -60.04 -28.24 15.63
CA THR A 892 -58.87 -28.05 16.49
C THR A 892 -58.07 -26.85 16.02
N PHE A 893 -57.90 -25.85 16.88
CA PHE A 893 -57.06 -24.67 16.65
C PHE A 893 -55.76 -24.81 17.45
N VAL A 894 -54.62 -24.78 16.78
CA VAL A 894 -53.30 -25.03 17.38
C VAL A 894 -52.27 -24.03 16.84
N LEU A 895 -51.42 -23.49 17.72
CA LEU A 895 -50.33 -22.57 17.35
C LEU A 895 -49.17 -23.34 16.73
N ASP A 896 -48.54 -22.76 15.71
CA ASP A 896 -47.47 -23.38 14.95
C ASP A 896 -46.50 -22.34 14.34
N ILE A 897 -45.36 -22.80 13.82
CA ILE A 897 -44.35 -21.97 13.14
C ILE A 897 -44.60 -21.88 11.61
N GLY A 898 -45.52 -22.68 11.06
CA GLY A 898 -45.94 -22.65 9.65
C GLY A 898 -44.92 -23.23 8.66
N SER A 899 -43.63 -22.92 8.81
CA SER A 899 -42.55 -23.43 7.94
C SER A 899 -41.82 -24.62 8.55
N SER A 900 -41.87 -25.75 7.86
CA SER A 900 -41.18 -27.00 8.24
C SER A 900 -39.66 -26.83 8.40
N ALA A 901 -39.05 -25.93 7.61
CA ALA A 901 -37.61 -25.66 7.70
C ALA A 901 -37.24 -24.94 9.02
N TYR A 902 -38.11 -24.05 9.52
CA TYR A 902 -37.89 -23.35 10.79
C TYR A 902 -38.19 -24.27 11.97
N LYS A 903 -39.25 -25.09 11.89
CA LYS A 903 -39.52 -26.14 12.90
C LYS A 903 -38.31 -27.06 13.11
N ASN A 904 -37.69 -27.51 12.01
CA ASN A 904 -36.52 -28.38 12.08
C ASN A 904 -35.27 -27.66 12.64
N SER A 905 -35.06 -26.38 12.30
CA SER A 905 -33.85 -25.65 12.68
C SER A 905 -33.90 -25.00 14.07
N TRP A 906 -35.09 -24.75 14.62
CA TRP A 906 -35.31 -24.15 15.94
C TRP A 906 -35.35 -25.19 17.08
N THR A 907 -35.03 -26.46 16.79
CA THR A 907 -35.08 -27.62 17.72
C THR A 907 -36.47 -27.84 18.33
N GLN A 908 -37.35 -28.54 17.60
CA GLN A 908 -38.67 -28.98 18.08
C GLN A 908 -39.01 -30.38 17.54
N ALA A 909 -38.25 -31.41 17.92
CA ALA A 909 -38.59 -32.76 17.49
C ALA A 909 -39.90 -33.29 18.12
N GLU A 910 -40.29 -32.75 19.27
CA GLU A 910 -41.39 -33.28 20.09
C GLU A 910 -42.74 -32.62 19.76
N TYR A 911 -42.80 -31.27 19.62
CA TYR A 911 -44.04 -30.54 19.35
C TYR A 911 -44.64 -30.82 17.96
N ASN A 912 -45.79 -31.49 17.93
CA ASN A 912 -46.46 -31.90 16.71
C ASN A 912 -47.97 -31.53 16.72
N THR A 913 -48.35 -30.59 15.86
CA THR A 913 -49.73 -30.11 15.74
C THR A 913 -50.70 -31.17 15.19
N ASP A 914 -50.22 -32.05 14.31
CA ASP A 914 -51.03 -33.14 13.76
C ASP A 914 -51.33 -34.19 14.84
N ALA A 915 -50.37 -34.46 15.73
CA ALA A 915 -50.58 -35.36 16.87
C ALA A 915 -51.56 -34.79 17.90
N ILE A 916 -51.53 -33.47 18.14
CA ILE A 916 -52.51 -32.78 19.00
C ILE A 916 -53.92 -32.92 18.41
N ASN A 917 -54.08 -32.70 17.10
CA ASN A 917 -55.36 -32.87 16.42
C ASN A 917 -55.83 -34.34 16.43
N ASP A 918 -54.97 -35.29 16.08
CA ASP A 918 -55.30 -36.71 16.08
C ASP A 918 -55.66 -37.20 17.50
N GLY A 919 -55.00 -36.66 18.54
CA GLY A 919 -55.31 -36.94 19.94
C GLY A 919 -56.71 -36.46 20.36
N TYR A 920 -57.13 -35.26 19.91
CA TYR A 920 -58.50 -34.78 20.17
C TYR A 920 -59.53 -35.54 19.33
N LEU A 921 -59.25 -35.81 18.06
CA LEU A 921 -60.12 -36.63 17.20
C LEU A 921 -60.35 -38.04 17.79
N ALA A 922 -59.32 -38.61 18.43
CA ALA A 922 -59.41 -39.92 19.07
C ALA A 922 -60.36 -39.97 20.28
N GLU A 923 -60.75 -38.82 20.85
CA GLU A 923 -61.80 -38.76 21.89
C GLU A 923 -63.19 -39.09 21.34
N TYR A 924 -63.38 -38.95 20.02
CA TYR A 924 -64.67 -39.12 19.35
C TYR A 924 -64.66 -40.28 18.35
N ALA A 925 -63.53 -40.52 17.70
CA ALA A 925 -63.44 -41.41 16.56
C ALA A 925 -62.26 -42.39 16.66
N THR A 926 -62.33 -43.50 15.93
CA THR A 926 -61.23 -44.46 15.77
C THR A 926 -60.74 -44.52 14.33
N LYS A 927 -59.43 -44.63 14.12
CA LYS A 927 -58.83 -44.63 12.78
C LYS A 927 -58.84 -46.04 12.21
N LYS A 928 -59.49 -46.23 11.06
CA LYS A 928 -59.59 -47.55 10.39
C LYS A 928 -58.28 -47.90 9.68
N GLN A 929 -57.57 -48.93 10.14
CA GLN A 929 -56.24 -49.30 9.64
C GLN A 929 -56.17 -49.54 8.11
N GLY A 930 -57.25 -50.01 7.48
CA GLY A 930 -57.26 -50.30 6.04
C GLY A 930 -57.53 -49.11 5.12
N THR A 931 -58.16 -48.03 5.60
CA THR A 931 -58.52 -46.85 4.79
C THR A 931 -57.87 -45.55 5.27
N GLY A 932 -57.31 -45.54 6.47
CA GLY A 932 -56.73 -44.34 7.10
C GLY A 932 -57.77 -43.30 7.54
N LYS A 933 -59.06 -43.52 7.27
CA LYS A 933 -60.17 -42.63 7.65
C LYS A 933 -60.58 -42.82 9.10
N TRP A 934 -61.01 -41.74 9.73
CA TRP A 934 -61.64 -41.78 11.05
C TRP A 934 -63.08 -42.32 10.96
N GLN A 935 -63.52 -43.03 12.00
CA GLN A 935 -64.88 -43.52 12.19
C GLN A 935 -65.41 -43.09 13.55
N VAL A 936 -66.53 -42.36 13.58
CA VAL A 936 -67.23 -41.98 14.81
C VAL A 936 -68.43 -42.90 15.01
N SER A 937 -68.67 -43.32 16.24
CA SER A 937 -69.87 -44.06 16.62
C SER A 937 -70.78 -43.15 17.42
N PHE A 938 -71.98 -42.92 16.91
CA PHE A 938 -73.03 -42.18 17.62
C PHE A 938 -73.85 -43.14 18.47
N ASP A 939 -74.00 -42.81 19.75
CA ASP A 939 -75.06 -43.35 20.59
C ASP A 939 -76.34 -42.56 20.29
N VAL A 940 -77.29 -43.23 19.64
CA VAL A 940 -78.54 -42.62 19.15
C VAL A 940 -79.71 -43.14 19.96
N ASP A 941 -80.49 -42.24 20.57
CA ASP A 941 -81.68 -42.56 21.35
C ASP A 941 -82.88 -41.73 20.88
N GLY A 942 -83.88 -42.42 20.30
CA GLY A 942 -85.13 -41.82 19.86
C GLY A 942 -86.24 -42.07 20.87
N LYS A 943 -86.95 -41.02 21.30
CA LYS A 943 -88.08 -41.11 22.22
C LYS A 943 -89.33 -40.45 21.67
N PHE A 944 -90.48 -40.87 22.20
CA PHE A 944 -91.78 -40.30 21.88
C PHE A 944 -92.34 -39.59 23.13
N ILE A 945 -92.60 -38.30 23.04
CA ILE A 945 -93.09 -37.45 24.13
C ILE A 945 -94.63 -37.36 24.04
N ILE A 946 -95.36 -37.74 25.08
CA ILE A 946 -96.82 -37.56 25.14
C ILE A 946 -97.16 -36.85 26.45
N ASN A 947 -97.91 -35.75 26.38
CA ASN A 947 -98.24 -34.91 27.55
C ASN A 947 -97.03 -34.58 28.44
N GLY A 948 -95.87 -34.31 27.82
CA GLY A 948 -94.63 -33.95 28.52
C GLY A 948 -93.88 -35.11 29.20
N LYS A 949 -94.27 -36.36 28.95
CA LYS A 949 -93.54 -37.55 29.42
C LYS A 949 -92.87 -38.27 28.26
N ASP A 950 -91.61 -38.67 28.45
CA ASP A 950 -90.83 -39.44 27.48
C ASP A 950 -91.22 -40.93 27.56
N PHE A 951 -91.56 -41.52 26.42
CA PHE A 951 -91.93 -42.92 26.28
C PHE A 951 -91.10 -43.60 25.19
N GLY A 952 -90.69 -44.83 25.49
CA GLY A 952 -89.99 -45.67 24.54
C GLY A 952 -88.54 -45.27 24.27
N GLY A 953 -87.90 -46.04 23.39
CA GLY A 953 -86.55 -45.81 22.87
C GLY A 953 -85.61 -47.00 23.01
N GLN A 954 -84.79 -47.24 21.99
CA GLN A 954 -83.71 -48.22 22.01
C GLN A 954 -82.41 -47.53 21.60
N ILE A 955 -81.49 -47.40 22.56
CA ILE A 955 -80.15 -46.86 22.29
C ILE A 955 -79.48 -47.75 21.25
N SER A 956 -79.11 -47.15 20.13
CA SER A 956 -78.46 -47.83 19.02
C SER A 956 -77.15 -47.15 18.71
N LYS A 957 -76.10 -47.95 18.49
CA LYS A 957 -74.80 -47.45 18.03
C LYS A 957 -74.75 -47.43 16.52
N VAL A 958 -74.61 -46.24 15.94
CA VAL A 958 -74.48 -46.07 14.49
C VAL A 958 -73.11 -45.48 14.17
N THR A 959 -72.31 -46.23 13.40
CA THR A 959 -70.97 -45.81 12.99
C THR A 959 -71.00 -45.18 11.62
N VAL A 960 -70.35 -44.02 11.48
CA VAL A 960 -70.17 -43.33 10.19
C VAL A 960 -68.69 -43.08 9.94
N GLU A 961 -68.29 -43.10 8.66
CA GLU A 961 -66.93 -42.75 8.26
C GLU A 961 -66.79 -41.25 8.05
N GLN A 962 -65.57 -40.74 8.24
CA GLN A 962 -65.16 -39.38 7.91
C GLN A 962 -65.60 -38.99 6.49
N LYS A 963 -66.33 -37.88 6.39
CA LYS A 963 -66.79 -37.27 5.15
C LYS A 963 -65.69 -36.45 4.49
N SER A 964 -65.06 -35.54 5.24
CA SER A 964 -63.97 -34.70 4.74
C SER A 964 -63.06 -34.21 5.86
N THR A 965 -61.86 -33.76 5.48
CA THR A 965 -60.89 -33.07 6.33
C THR A 965 -60.35 -31.85 5.61
N ALA A 966 -60.17 -30.75 6.33
CA ALA A 966 -59.53 -29.54 5.83
C ALA A 966 -58.57 -28.96 6.88
N VAL A 967 -57.51 -28.30 6.42
CA VAL A 967 -56.60 -27.53 7.28
C VAL A 967 -56.53 -26.12 6.72
N LYS A 968 -56.79 -25.12 7.58
CA LYS A 968 -56.60 -23.70 7.27
C LYS A 968 -55.47 -23.15 8.13
N GLU A 969 -54.69 -22.22 7.58
CA GLU A 969 -53.62 -21.54 8.31
C GLU A 969 -53.92 -20.04 8.39
N TYR A 970 -53.75 -19.48 9.58
CA TYR A 970 -53.89 -18.06 9.86
C TYR A 970 -52.55 -17.51 10.31
N ALA A 971 -51.90 -16.68 9.49
CA ALA A 971 -50.62 -16.07 9.82
C ALA A 971 -50.82 -15.00 10.91
N LEU A 972 -50.07 -15.11 12.00
CA LEU A 972 -50.08 -14.21 13.14
C LEU A 972 -48.83 -13.34 13.12
N GLU A 973 -49.02 -12.02 13.21
CA GLU A 973 -47.94 -11.06 13.46
C GLU A 973 -47.92 -10.78 14.98
N VAL A 974 -46.89 -11.30 15.65
CA VAL A 974 -46.71 -11.17 17.10
C VAL A 974 -45.56 -10.23 17.37
N ARG A 975 -45.80 -9.24 18.24
CA ARG A 975 -44.76 -8.33 18.71
C ARG A 975 -44.92 -8.03 20.19
N GLY A 976 -43.82 -8.07 20.93
CA GLY A 976 -43.79 -7.61 22.33
C GLY A 976 -44.63 -8.44 23.25
N GLY A 977 -44.79 -9.71 22.88
CA GLY A 977 -45.71 -10.60 23.52
C GLY A 977 -47.18 -10.24 23.27
N ARG A 978 -47.53 -9.62 22.14
CA ARG A 978 -48.92 -9.28 21.77
C ARG A 978 -49.19 -9.58 20.30
N LEU A 979 -50.41 -10.01 20.01
CA LEU A 979 -50.90 -10.12 18.64
C LEU A 979 -51.22 -8.73 18.10
N ILE A 980 -50.65 -8.37 16.94
CA ILE A 980 -50.89 -7.08 16.28
C ILE A 980 -51.53 -7.19 14.90
N GLY A 981 -51.52 -8.38 14.30
CA GLY A 981 -52.11 -8.61 12.98
C GLY A 981 -52.37 -10.07 12.68
N VAL A 982 -53.34 -10.32 11.79
CA VAL A 982 -53.71 -11.64 11.28
C VAL A 982 -53.82 -11.59 9.76
N ASN A 983 -53.20 -12.53 9.05
CA ASN A 983 -53.21 -12.62 7.58
C ASN A 983 -52.83 -11.29 6.89
N GLY A 984 -51.84 -10.58 7.44
CA GLY A 984 -51.35 -9.29 6.93
C GLY A 984 -52.25 -8.09 7.26
N THR A 985 -53.40 -8.29 7.90
CA THR A 985 -54.29 -7.21 8.35
C THR A 985 -54.05 -6.88 9.82
N ARG A 986 -53.74 -5.62 10.13
CA ARG A 986 -53.56 -5.12 11.51
C ARG A 986 -54.84 -4.60 12.16
N ASP A 987 -55.93 -4.51 11.38
CA ASP A 987 -57.27 -4.30 11.94
C ASP A 987 -57.81 -5.63 12.49
N LEU A 988 -57.55 -5.90 13.77
CA LEU A 988 -58.04 -7.11 14.43
C LEU A 988 -59.58 -7.17 14.49
N SER A 989 -60.28 -6.05 14.27
CA SER A 989 -61.75 -6.04 14.22
C SER A 989 -62.30 -6.67 12.93
N SER A 990 -61.51 -6.78 11.86
CA SER A 990 -61.92 -7.39 10.59
C SER A 990 -61.83 -8.93 10.59
N VAL A 991 -61.27 -9.53 11.63
CA VAL A 991 -61.15 -10.98 11.79
C VAL A 991 -62.53 -11.60 12.09
N SER A 992 -62.79 -12.83 11.58
CA SER A 992 -64.04 -13.54 11.82
C SER A 992 -64.29 -13.77 13.32
N GLN A 993 -65.54 -13.76 13.75
CA GLN A 993 -65.88 -13.93 15.17
C GLN A 993 -65.37 -15.27 15.72
N GLU A 994 -65.51 -16.35 14.93
CA GLU A 994 -65.00 -17.68 15.28
C GLU A 994 -63.49 -17.68 15.55
N LEU A 995 -62.68 -17.03 14.68
CA LEU A 995 -61.24 -16.95 14.89
C LEU A 995 -60.89 -16.03 16.06
N LYS A 996 -61.63 -14.94 16.30
CA LYS A 996 -61.43 -14.09 17.48
C LYS A 996 -61.65 -14.87 18.78
N ASP A 997 -62.72 -15.66 18.84
CA ASP A 997 -63.06 -16.49 19.99
C ASP A 997 -61.98 -17.56 20.21
N ALA A 998 -61.53 -18.22 19.13
CA ALA A 998 -60.43 -19.17 19.20
C ALA A 998 -59.13 -18.53 19.72
N LEU A 999 -58.70 -17.39 19.15
CA LEU A 999 -57.49 -16.68 19.59
C LEU A 999 -57.57 -16.20 21.05
N ALA A 1000 -58.76 -15.82 21.52
CA ALA A 1000 -58.97 -15.46 22.92
C ALA A 1000 -58.86 -16.68 23.84
N ARG A 1001 -59.51 -17.80 23.49
CA ARG A 1001 -59.49 -19.05 24.26
C ARG A 1001 -58.12 -19.73 24.27
N MET A 1002 -57.33 -19.56 23.21
CA MET A 1002 -55.93 -19.98 23.15
C MET A 1002 -54.98 -19.06 23.93
N HIS A 1003 -55.49 -18.01 24.58
CA HIS A 1003 -54.68 -16.98 25.24
C HIS A 1003 -53.64 -16.35 24.31
N ILE A 1004 -54.01 -16.06 23.06
CA ILE A 1004 -53.15 -15.38 22.07
C ILE A 1004 -53.47 -13.88 22.03
N SER A 1005 -54.75 -13.51 21.96
CA SER A 1005 -55.21 -12.12 21.82
C SER A 1005 -55.52 -11.42 23.15
N THR A 1006 -55.32 -12.09 24.28
CA THR A 1006 -55.65 -11.56 25.60
C THR A 1006 -54.49 -10.78 26.23
N ASN A 1007 -54.77 -9.98 27.27
CA ASN A 1007 -53.73 -9.27 28.03
C ASN A 1007 -52.76 -10.23 28.75
N GLU A 1008 -53.25 -11.40 29.14
CA GLU A 1008 -52.47 -12.48 29.72
C GLU A 1008 -52.32 -13.60 28.71
N ASN A 1009 -51.25 -13.56 27.92
CA ASN A 1009 -51.08 -14.44 26.77
C ASN A 1009 -49.87 -15.40 26.87
N VAL A 1010 -49.80 -16.31 25.89
CA VAL A 1010 -48.76 -17.33 25.74
C VAL A 1010 -47.40 -16.77 25.30
N PHE A 1011 -47.31 -15.51 24.87
CA PHE A 1011 -46.08 -14.88 24.37
C PHE A 1011 -45.35 -14.06 25.44
N ASN A 1012 -45.60 -14.31 26.72
CA ASN A 1012 -45.03 -13.52 27.83
C ASN A 1012 -43.49 -13.56 27.90
N THR A 1013 -42.85 -14.49 27.20
CA THR A 1013 -41.40 -14.62 27.12
C THR A 1013 -40.75 -13.64 26.15
N PHE A 1014 -41.56 -12.97 25.31
CA PHE A 1014 -41.11 -11.96 24.36
C PHE A 1014 -40.78 -10.66 25.09
N GLU A 1015 -39.62 -10.09 24.81
CA GLU A 1015 -39.16 -8.83 25.40
C GLU A 1015 -39.88 -7.61 24.82
N SER A 1016 -39.96 -6.53 25.61
CA SER A 1016 -40.38 -5.20 25.16
C SER A 1016 -39.68 -4.10 25.97
N GLY A 1017 -39.36 -2.98 25.30
CA GLY A 1017 -38.88 -1.74 25.95
C GLY A 1017 -37.47 -1.78 26.56
N GLY A 1018 -36.59 -2.67 26.10
CA GLY A 1018 -35.15 -2.64 26.41
C GLY A 1018 -34.38 -1.70 25.49
N GLY A 1019 -33.15 -1.32 25.82
CA GLY A 1019 -32.30 -0.62 24.86
C GLY A 1019 -31.24 0.27 25.46
N ASP A 1020 -30.15 0.48 24.73
CA ASP A 1020 -29.60 1.84 24.65
C ASP A 1020 -30.70 2.78 24.10
N LYS A 1021 -30.64 4.07 24.46
CA LYS A 1021 -31.62 5.04 23.96
C LYS A 1021 -31.41 5.29 22.48
N LEU A 1022 -32.46 5.13 21.68
CA LEU A 1022 -32.44 5.48 20.27
C LEU A 1022 -32.19 6.99 20.10
N THR A 1023 -31.23 7.37 19.26
CA THR A 1023 -30.91 8.77 18.95
C THR A 1023 -31.33 9.20 17.54
N ASP A 1024 -31.71 8.25 16.68
CA ASP A 1024 -31.97 8.50 15.26
C ASP A 1024 -33.47 8.56 14.93
N THR A 1025 -33.92 9.75 14.54
CA THR A 1025 -35.32 10.03 14.18
C THR A 1025 -35.73 9.33 12.88
N LYS A 1026 -34.81 9.22 11.90
CA LYS A 1026 -35.10 8.59 10.61
C LYS A 1026 -35.30 7.09 10.78
N PHE A 1027 -34.44 6.45 11.59
CA PHE A 1027 -34.65 5.06 11.98
C PHE A 1027 -35.97 4.87 12.73
N ALA A 1028 -36.32 5.73 13.70
CA ALA A 1028 -37.59 5.64 14.42
C ALA A 1028 -38.81 5.69 13.47
N SER A 1029 -38.78 6.60 12.49
CA SER A 1029 -39.86 6.73 11.50
C SER A 1029 -39.98 5.52 10.57
N LEU A 1030 -38.85 4.98 10.09
CA LEU A 1030 -38.82 3.78 9.25
C LEU A 1030 -39.27 2.55 10.03
N ALA A 1031 -38.81 2.42 11.27
CA ALA A 1031 -39.27 1.39 12.20
C ALA A 1031 -40.78 1.49 12.41
N GLY A 1032 -41.30 2.69 12.69
CA GLY A 1032 -42.74 2.93 12.84
C GLY A 1032 -43.55 2.60 11.58
N THR A 1033 -42.97 2.77 10.39
CA THR A 1033 -43.63 2.43 9.12
C THR A 1033 -43.68 0.92 8.89
N VAL A 1034 -42.54 0.23 8.98
CA VAL A 1034 -42.45 -1.23 8.82
C VAL A 1034 -43.25 -1.93 9.92
N ARG A 1035 -43.22 -1.37 11.13
CA ARG A 1035 -43.91 -1.92 12.28
C ARG A 1035 -45.38 -1.48 12.38
N GLY A 1036 -45.78 -0.35 11.83
CA GLY A 1036 -47.14 0.19 12.04
C GLY A 1036 -47.47 0.45 13.51
N SER A 1037 -46.45 0.61 14.36
CA SER A 1037 -46.53 1.01 15.76
C SER A 1037 -45.39 2.00 16.03
N ASN A 1038 -45.67 3.07 16.76
CA ASN A 1038 -44.67 4.11 17.10
C ASN A 1038 -44.05 3.86 18.49
N ASP A 1039 -43.87 2.59 18.85
CA ASP A 1039 -43.31 2.15 20.12
C ASP A 1039 -41.79 2.35 20.17
N ILE A 1040 -41.10 2.20 19.03
CA ILE A 1040 -39.72 2.67 18.84
C ILE A 1040 -39.73 4.18 18.58
N ALA A 1041 -39.12 4.94 19.49
CA ALA A 1041 -39.03 6.39 19.40
C ALA A 1041 -37.71 6.89 19.98
N VAL A 1042 -37.28 8.08 19.54
CA VAL A 1042 -36.08 8.76 20.05
C VAL A 1042 -36.18 8.94 21.57
N GLY A 1043 -35.08 8.69 22.28
CA GLY A 1043 -34.98 8.78 23.74
C GLY A 1043 -35.49 7.55 24.50
N LYS A 1044 -36.11 6.57 23.82
CA LYS A 1044 -36.52 5.28 24.39
C LYS A 1044 -35.52 4.18 24.03
N GLY A 1045 -35.53 3.08 24.78
CA GLY A 1045 -34.75 1.90 24.46
C GLY A 1045 -35.11 1.35 23.07
N TRP A 1046 -34.10 1.05 22.24
CA TRP A 1046 -34.31 0.58 20.87
C TRP A 1046 -34.43 -0.94 20.74
N TYR A 1047 -33.72 -1.74 21.57
CA TYR A 1047 -33.72 -3.19 21.42
C TYR A 1047 -35.05 -3.76 21.90
N SER A 1048 -35.88 -3.88 20.87
CA SER A 1048 -36.63 -5.08 20.53
C SER A 1048 -37.68 -5.43 21.55
N GLU A 1049 -38.83 -4.81 21.33
CA GLU A 1049 -40.00 -5.63 21.19
C GLU A 1049 -39.70 -6.85 20.28
N ASP A 1050 -39.53 -8.04 20.87
CA ASP A 1050 -39.36 -9.26 20.07
C ASP A 1050 -40.52 -9.38 19.10
N SER A 1051 -40.21 -9.67 17.84
CA SER A 1051 -41.22 -9.83 16.79
C SER A 1051 -41.12 -11.22 16.19
N SER A 1052 -42.22 -11.81 15.75
CA SER A 1052 -42.19 -13.09 15.01
C SER A 1052 -43.46 -13.28 14.21
N LEU A 1053 -43.34 -14.01 13.09
CA LEU A 1053 -44.46 -14.55 12.34
C LEU A 1053 -44.72 -16.00 12.77
N LEU A 1054 -45.91 -16.24 13.32
CA LEU A 1054 -46.41 -17.57 13.69
C LEU A 1054 -47.65 -17.89 12.87
N VAL A 1055 -48.21 -19.09 13.00
CA VAL A 1055 -49.50 -19.42 12.40
C VAL A 1055 -50.40 -20.13 13.40
N VAL A 1056 -51.71 -19.99 13.25
CA VAL A 1056 -52.68 -20.89 13.87
C VAL A 1056 -53.22 -21.82 12.80
N ARG A 1057 -53.12 -23.12 13.04
CA ARG A 1057 -53.71 -24.17 12.20
C ARG A 1057 -55.09 -24.50 12.73
N GLU A 1058 -56.09 -24.39 11.87
CA GLU A 1058 -57.45 -24.88 12.09
C GLU A 1058 -57.62 -26.19 11.33
N TYR A 1059 -57.71 -27.29 12.06
CA TYR A 1059 -58.08 -28.60 11.52
C TYR A 1059 -59.59 -28.74 11.61
N ILE A 1060 -60.23 -29.19 10.53
CA ILE A 1060 -61.66 -29.41 10.45
C ILE A 1060 -61.88 -30.85 9.97
N THR A 1061 -62.65 -31.64 10.71
CA THR A 1061 -63.06 -32.99 10.32
C THR A 1061 -64.58 -33.09 10.40
N LEU A 1062 -65.21 -33.51 9.30
CA LEU A 1062 -66.67 -33.65 9.22
C LEU A 1062 -67.08 -35.12 9.21
N PHE A 1063 -68.10 -35.45 9.99
CA PHE A 1063 -68.79 -36.74 9.99
C PHE A 1063 -70.28 -36.53 9.72
N GLY A 1064 -70.85 -37.24 8.75
CA GLY A 1064 -72.28 -37.13 8.46
C GLY A 1064 -73.11 -37.71 9.59
N ILE A 1065 -74.14 -37.00 10.03
CA ILE A 1065 -75.01 -37.51 11.10
C ILE A 1065 -75.92 -38.61 10.52
N PRO A 1066 -76.03 -39.79 11.15
CA PRO A 1066 -76.84 -40.87 10.60
C PRO A 1066 -78.34 -40.64 10.81
N SER A 1067 -79.13 -40.90 9.77
CA SER A 1067 -80.59 -41.08 9.92
C SER A 1067 -80.87 -42.33 10.77
N PHE A 1068 -81.89 -42.25 11.62
CA PHE A 1068 -82.20 -43.28 12.61
C PHE A 1068 -83.67 -43.69 12.53
N HIS A 1069 -83.97 -44.98 12.70
CA HIS A 1069 -85.34 -45.44 12.83
C HIS A 1069 -85.45 -46.49 13.92
N TYR A 1070 -86.56 -46.47 14.63
CA TYR A 1070 -86.89 -47.49 15.62
C TYR A 1070 -88.39 -47.77 15.60
N SER A 1071 -88.76 -48.97 16.05
CA SER A 1071 -90.17 -49.33 16.23
C SER A 1071 -90.43 -49.62 17.70
N ASP A 1072 -91.53 -49.09 18.21
CA ASP A 1072 -91.93 -49.22 19.61
C ASP A 1072 -93.44 -49.34 19.73
N LYS A 1073 -93.98 -49.62 20.91
CA LYS A 1073 -95.42 -49.59 21.18
C LYS A 1073 -95.77 -48.40 22.04
N LEU A 1074 -96.81 -47.65 21.64
CA LEU A 1074 -97.35 -46.60 22.48
C LEU A 1074 -97.87 -47.22 23.79
N PRO A 1075 -97.48 -46.71 24.98
CA PRO A 1075 -97.88 -47.32 26.24
C PRO A 1075 -99.39 -47.23 26.44
N LEU A 1076 -99.96 -48.25 27.08
CA LEU A 1076 -101.38 -48.26 27.46
C LEU A 1076 -101.67 -47.36 28.68
N GLU A 1077 -100.61 -46.99 29.41
CA GLU A 1077 -100.63 -46.29 30.72
C GLU A 1077 -100.73 -44.75 30.62
N VAL A 1078 -100.99 -44.17 29.44
CA VAL A 1078 -101.10 -42.70 29.20
C VAL A 1078 -102.33 -42.07 29.93
N THR A 1079 -102.94 -42.78 30.87
CA THR A 1079 -103.98 -42.32 31.81
C THR A 1079 -103.44 -41.29 32.81
N PRO A 1080 -104.24 -40.29 33.22
CA PRO A 1080 -105.71 -40.22 33.14
C PRO A 1080 -106.30 -39.54 31.88
N ASP A 1081 -105.50 -38.92 31.01
CA ASP A 1081 -105.99 -37.97 29.99
C ASP A 1081 -106.51 -38.61 28.68
N LEU A 1082 -106.45 -39.95 28.55
CA LEU A 1082 -106.71 -40.70 27.30
C LEU A 1082 -107.60 -41.95 27.55
N VAL A 1083 -108.65 -41.81 28.35
CA VAL A 1083 -109.65 -42.87 28.60
C VAL A 1083 -110.65 -42.93 27.44
N ALA A 1084 -110.99 -44.14 26.98
CA ALA A 1084 -112.04 -44.31 25.96
C ALA A 1084 -113.40 -43.85 26.55
N PRO A 1085 -114.09 -42.89 25.93
CA PRO A 1085 -115.42 -42.46 26.38
C PRO A 1085 -116.41 -43.63 26.34
N ILE A 1086 -117.36 -43.68 27.28
CA ILE A 1086 -118.38 -44.76 27.30
C ILE A 1086 -119.34 -44.65 26.09
N ASP A 1087 -119.56 -43.44 25.60
CA ASP A 1087 -120.38 -43.15 24.42
C ASP A 1087 -119.57 -43.31 23.12
N LYS A 1088 -120.01 -44.23 22.25
CA LYS A 1088 -119.39 -44.54 20.95
C LYS A 1088 -119.30 -43.31 20.04
N ASN A 1089 -120.28 -42.40 20.09
CA ASN A 1089 -120.27 -41.17 19.28
C ASN A 1089 -119.22 -40.15 19.76
N LYS A 1090 -118.66 -40.37 20.96
CA LYS A 1090 -117.64 -39.51 21.58
C LYS A 1090 -116.25 -40.11 21.55
N PHE A 1091 -116.04 -41.28 20.95
CA PHE A 1091 -114.73 -41.97 20.95
C PHE A 1091 -113.56 -41.09 20.47
N PHE A 1092 -113.80 -40.20 19.52
CA PHE A 1092 -112.82 -39.24 19.02
C PHE A 1092 -113.05 -37.82 19.55
N SER A 1093 -113.55 -37.66 20.78
CA SER A 1093 -113.69 -36.36 21.47
C SER A 1093 -112.56 -36.06 22.46
N VAL A 1094 -111.70 -37.05 22.74
CA VAL A 1094 -110.56 -36.98 23.67
C VAL A 1094 -109.31 -37.49 22.93
N GLY A 1095 -108.19 -36.80 23.05
CA GLY A 1095 -106.89 -37.24 22.51
C GLY A 1095 -105.73 -36.40 23.04
N ALA A 1096 -104.50 -36.86 22.79
CA ALA A 1096 -103.28 -36.19 23.22
C ALA A 1096 -102.36 -35.87 22.04
N LEU A 1097 -101.51 -34.86 22.23
CA LEU A 1097 -100.43 -34.53 21.32
C LEU A 1097 -99.18 -35.35 21.69
N GLY A 1098 -98.65 -36.04 20.70
CA GLY A 1098 -97.35 -36.68 20.71
C GLY A 1098 -96.31 -35.84 19.97
N TYR A 1099 -95.07 -35.88 20.43
CA TYR A 1099 -93.90 -35.28 19.80
C TYR A 1099 -92.76 -36.31 19.79
N THR A 1100 -91.75 -36.10 18.96
CA THR A 1100 -90.53 -36.91 18.95
C THR A 1100 -89.36 -36.14 19.55
N LYS A 1101 -88.43 -36.90 20.15
CA LYS A 1101 -87.15 -36.44 20.67
C LYS A 1101 -86.06 -37.34 20.13
N LEU A 1102 -85.00 -36.77 19.58
CA LEU A 1102 -83.81 -37.49 19.14
C LEU A 1102 -82.63 -37.00 19.97
N HIS A 1103 -81.98 -37.91 20.66
CA HIS A 1103 -80.72 -37.67 21.36
C HIS A 1103 -79.58 -38.36 20.58
N LEU A 1104 -78.51 -37.61 20.33
CA LEU A 1104 -77.30 -38.05 19.66
C LEU A 1104 -76.11 -37.73 20.56
N GLU A 1105 -75.32 -38.73 20.88
CA GLU A 1105 -74.11 -38.60 21.68
C GLU A 1105 -72.91 -39.17 20.90
N ALA A 1106 -71.82 -38.41 20.84
CA ALA A 1106 -70.52 -38.86 20.35
C ALA A 1106 -69.45 -38.31 21.29
N GLY A 1107 -68.87 -39.17 22.14
CA GLY A 1107 -67.94 -38.72 23.18
C GLY A 1107 -68.59 -37.67 24.08
N ASN A 1108 -67.93 -36.52 24.27
CA ASN A 1108 -68.48 -35.42 25.08
C ASN A 1108 -69.44 -34.49 24.29
N ALA A 1109 -69.69 -34.76 23.01
CA ALA A 1109 -70.58 -33.95 22.18
C ALA A 1109 -71.98 -34.58 22.16
N GLU A 1110 -72.95 -33.84 22.69
CA GLU A 1110 -74.34 -34.28 22.78
C GLU A 1110 -75.27 -33.29 22.07
N LEU A 1111 -76.28 -33.83 21.40
CA LEU A 1111 -77.36 -33.08 20.77
C LEU A 1111 -78.70 -33.72 21.11
N THR A 1112 -79.63 -32.91 21.59
CA THR A 1112 -81.04 -33.29 21.77
C THR A 1112 -81.93 -32.40 20.90
N ALA A 1113 -82.55 -32.99 19.89
CA ALA A 1113 -83.56 -32.37 19.05
C ALA A 1113 -84.96 -32.74 19.55
N ASP A 1114 -85.75 -31.74 19.92
CA ASP A 1114 -87.08 -31.91 20.53
C ASP A 1114 -88.15 -31.17 19.74
N SER A 1115 -89.04 -31.95 19.10
CA SER A 1115 -90.12 -31.42 18.26
C SER A 1115 -91.30 -30.85 19.06
N SER A 1116 -91.33 -30.96 20.39
CA SER A 1116 -92.36 -30.31 21.22
C SER A 1116 -92.15 -28.79 21.34
N ILE A 1117 -90.88 -28.39 21.35
CA ILE A 1117 -90.41 -27.01 21.49
C ILE A 1117 -89.81 -26.45 20.19
N GLY A 1118 -89.52 -27.28 19.19
CA GLY A 1118 -89.03 -26.86 17.88
C GLY A 1118 -87.59 -26.33 17.92
N GLN A 1119 -86.71 -26.99 18.67
CA GLN A 1119 -85.33 -26.56 18.88
C GLN A 1119 -84.33 -27.42 18.12
N ILE A 1120 -83.31 -26.75 17.56
CA ILE A 1120 -82.14 -27.34 16.87
C ILE A 1120 -82.52 -28.24 15.69
N GLY A 1121 -82.80 -27.62 14.54
CA GLY A 1121 -82.98 -28.30 13.26
C GLY A 1121 -84.28 -29.11 13.12
N VAL A 1122 -85.10 -29.24 14.16
CA VAL A 1122 -86.41 -29.91 14.10
C VAL A 1122 -87.56 -28.92 14.25
N GLU A 1123 -88.54 -29.00 13.35
CA GLU A 1123 -89.76 -28.20 13.44
C GLU A 1123 -90.75 -28.78 14.46
N LYS A 1124 -91.60 -27.91 15.02
CA LYS A 1124 -92.67 -28.34 15.90
C LYS A 1124 -93.69 -29.17 15.11
N SER A 1125 -93.72 -30.48 15.35
CA SER A 1125 -94.50 -31.42 14.53
C SER A 1125 -95.39 -32.34 15.39
N PRO A 1126 -96.63 -31.93 15.69
CA PRO A 1126 -97.52 -32.71 16.56
C PRO A 1126 -98.10 -33.95 15.85
N GLN A 1127 -98.04 -35.08 16.54
CA GLN A 1127 -98.66 -36.35 16.18
C GLN A 1127 -99.91 -36.57 17.04
N PHE A 1128 -101.07 -36.89 16.46
CA PHE A 1128 -102.30 -37.06 17.26
C PHE A 1128 -102.53 -38.50 17.69
N ILE A 1129 -102.87 -38.68 18.96
CA ILE A 1129 -103.08 -39.99 19.60
C ILE A 1129 -104.46 -40.05 20.23
N VAL A 1130 -105.18 -41.15 20.00
CA VAL A 1130 -106.56 -41.38 20.48
C VAL A 1130 -106.69 -42.68 21.28
N PRO A 1131 -107.75 -42.84 22.11
CA PRO A 1131 -107.98 -44.07 22.86
C PRO A 1131 -108.19 -45.27 21.93
N ASN A 1132 -107.63 -46.42 22.29
CA ASN A 1132 -107.85 -47.69 21.59
C ASN A 1132 -109.29 -48.15 21.83
N VAL A 1133 -110.07 -48.27 20.75
CA VAL A 1133 -111.45 -48.74 20.76
C VAL A 1133 -111.50 -50.12 20.10
N SER A 1134 -111.01 -51.14 20.81
CA SER A 1134 -111.22 -52.52 20.37
C SER A 1134 -112.71 -52.85 20.44
N ILE A 1135 -113.37 -52.86 19.28
CA ILE A 1135 -114.74 -53.36 19.10
C ILE A 1135 -114.63 -54.89 19.09
N MET A 1136 -114.88 -55.54 20.22
CA MET A 1136 -115.39 -56.92 20.18
C MET A 1136 -116.86 -56.84 19.74
N ASP A 1137 -117.09 -57.09 18.46
CA ASP A 1137 -118.41 -57.41 17.92
C ASP A 1137 -118.84 -58.75 18.54
N SER A 1138 -119.60 -58.69 19.63
CA SER A 1138 -120.35 -59.83 20.15
C SER A 1138 -121.82 -59.60 19.81
N PHE A 1139 -122.22 -60.09 18.64
CA PHE A 1139 -123.62 -60.40 18.38
C PHE A 1139 -124.05 -61.50 19.34
N GLY A 1140 -124.78 -61.11 20.38
CA GLY A 1140 -125.44 -62.00 21.31
C GLY A 1140 -126.77 -61.39 21.73
N SER A 1141 -127.83 -61.64 20.96
CA SER A 1141 -129.20 -61.61 21.47
C SER A 1141 -129.76 -63.03 21.41
N VAL A 1142 -130.10 -63.56 22.58
CA VAL A 1142 -130.88 -64.79 22.77
C VAL A 1142 -132.34 -64.47 22.48
N GLN A 1143 -132.90 -65.06 21.42
CA GLN A 1143 -133.97 -66.06 21.53
C GLN A 1143 -134.02 -66.90 20.26
#